data_AF-A0A954YVY5-F1
#
_entry.id   AF-A0A954YVY5-F1
#
_cell.length_a   1.000
_cell.length_b   1.000
_cell.length_c   1.000
_cell.angle_alpha   90.00
_cell.angle_beta   90.00
_cell.angle_gamma   90.00
#
_symmetry.space_group_name_H-M   'P 1'
#
loop_
_entity.id
_entity.type
_entity.pdbx_description
1 polymer ?
#
loop_
_entity_poly.entity_id
_entity_poly.type
_entity_poly.pdbx_seq_one_letter_code
_entity_poly.pdbx_strand_id
1 'polypeptide(L)'
;MRIRHLSSDRWIAIVAITATAGIATATLTLQPAIKINAVPGGVSGHPTAFTPLPQQGHPNAANLATLMQQSADAADAFATMVEEEPVPEDFEIPASLLAPLASGEYVNFESPAIHPIQVSSDGQRVFAVNTPNNSLVVLDATNRLQKLSEVFVGLEPVSVQIQPETNDSIVWVANIISDTVAVVDVNAEKVVDVINVGDEPVNIVFDPSGDYAFVVIQGSPFVPDNATPTGSPFVELGHLVTIDTATRQVVSSTFLDCNTPRAVIYDAVNDHVVVAAHHSGNNTSLAGTPVELRFADPAPTNPPPIVSIPAAARGCLQPNPCTSNGCQCVTMPNLWVAQQFSATAATFDPNPGSVSELSPWPDDLGTSGAPLVPRIVYDSHGDWFDITQNILTDANGDPDPGMVALMNQEFGIVNADEVIEHMASDAKDTSDHDLIVLDASNPGASIGVGLPIVNVIGDVGTTLNGMDQNPQTGALFVTNLQALNTIRMGENLNGHFLDHMIEIVDDYMLASPSIIDSDLHSGIDNFHDVSAPNPSAKAKSLAHPNAIAFHGSGEWAAVASLGMDRIGILNGLTGRVLGRLDVPSGPRGLSIDSANDRIYVLSRHAMTVTAVDVTTFDAPQVVDSRELFNPEPRQIRDGRKFHYSTKFSNNGAHSCDSCHPNTDFDRLAWDLGAFGIANQPGPPNMPNAFNHPLKGPMVTQSLRGLDRHEPLHWRGDKPVFQDFNEAFANLLGGEEIPSDDMDAFNAFIKSVVYRPNPYFKRTNAYKEPRALNGLVTYINFCNACHQVIPALGNEFGHDGSAFTTNGDSGISGASFFAQLQIITQMRGLHKKFIGDVYDGFGMVHDGREERESNEHPLQTFLNEFFPEIITGISPEQQLDMVAALNAFPSNVMNVVGWQVQIDYPAASASVLADIDVMVAQYLKTPSHCDIVAKGVVGGVHRGYWLTGINNGQREFLSDIGAVETQSAIVASLQPGDSLLFTAVPPGSGKRIGIDQDTDGLLDGNDPAPQHDNTGDFDLDGDVDLADHARLQQCFTTPGSLTLPSECELGDANEDGDVDLADYEEIQYLHAGPT
;
A
#
# COMPACT_ATOMS: atom_id res chain seq x y z
N MET A 1 -5.71 41.75 2.91
CA MET A 1 -6.22 42.02 1.54
C MET A 1 -5.23 42.88 0.76
N ARG A 2 -4.48 42.27 -0.16
CA ARG A 2 -3.71 42.95 -1.20
C ARG A 2 -4.29 42.53 -2.55
N ILE A 3 -4.63 43.52 -3.37
CA ILE A 3 -5.14 43.36 -4.74
C ILE A 3 -3.96 43.64 -5.68
N ARG A 4 -3.72 42.75 -6.67
CA ARG A 4 -2.87 43.05 -7.82
C ARG A 4 -3.60 42.73 -9.13
N HIS A 5 -3.79 43.80 -9.90
CA HIS A 5 -4.02 43.99 -11.34
C HIS A 5 -4.44 42.80 -12.22
N LEU A 6 -5.70 42.84 -12.66
CA LEU A 6 -6.24 42.13 -13.83
C LEU A 6 -6.26 43.09 -15.03
N SER A 7 -5.85 42.63 -16.22
CA SER A 7 -6.08 43.30 -17.49
C SER A 7 -7.35 42.78 -18.16
N SER A 8 -8.34 43.69 -18.28
CA SER A 8 -9.35 43.86 -19.34
C SER A 8 -10.04 42.61 -19.93
N ASP A 9 -11.23 42.29 -19.43
CA ASP A 9 -12.52 42.59 -20.10
C ASP A 9 -13.61 41.62 -19.62
N ARG A 10 -14.40 42.04 -18.61
CA ARG A 10 -15.82 41.68 -18.39
C ARG A 10 -16.37 42.47 -17.21
N TRP A 11 -17.53 43.09 -17.40
CA TRP A 11 -18.21 43.92 -16.42
C TRP A 11 -18.90 43.06 -15.35
N ILE A 12 -18.62 43.31 -14.07
CA ILE A 12 -19.40 42.76 -12.95
C ILE A 12 -20.53 43.76 -12.63
N ALA A 13 -21.78 43.35 -12.83
CA ALA A 13 -22.94 44.05 -12.29
C ALA A 13 -23.27 43.47 -10.91
N ILE A 14 -22.87 44.17 -9.84
CA ILE A 14 -23.33 43.87 -8.48
C ILE A 14 -24.72 44.46 -8.32
N VAL A 15 -25.76 43.63 -8.33
CA VAL A 15 -27.09 44.02 -7.86
C VAL A 15 -27.23 43.54 -6.43
N ALA A 16 -27.06 44.47 -5.48
CA ALA A 16 -27.49 44.25 -4.11
C ALA A 16 -29.02 44.31 -4.04
N ILE A 17 -29.66 43.21 -3.66
CA ILE A 17 -31.06 43.21 -3.24
C ILE A 17 -31.13 42.81 -1.77
N THR A 18 -31.26 43.82 -0.91
CA THR A 18 -31.93 43.70 0.38
C THR A 18 -33.44 43.66 0.16
N ALA A 19 -34.13 42.61 0.60
CA ALA A 19 -35.57 42.69 0.82
C ALA A 19 -36.05 41.74 1.93
N THR A 20 -36.63 42.38 2.94
CA THR A 20 -37.53 41.90 3.99
C THR A 20 -38.80 41.22 3.46
N ALA A 21 -39.36 40.34 4.30
CA ALA A 21 -40.67 39.69 4.32
C ALA A 21 -41.78 40.20 3.36
N GLY A 22 -42.46 39.26 2.69
CA GLY A 22 -43.78 39.49 2.10
C GLY A 22 -44.16 38.48 1.00
N ILE A 23 -45.23 37.72 1.25
CA ILE A 23 -45.85 36.72 0.36
C ILE A 23 -46.31 37.33 -0.97
N ALA A 24 -45.95 36.73 -2.12
CA ALA A 24 -46.77 36.69 -3.33
C ALA A 24 -46.34 35.57 -4.29
N THR A 25 -47.24 34.62 -4.51
CA THR A 25 -47.23 33.59 -5.56
C THR A 25 -47.17 34.16 -6.98
N ALA A 26 -46.34 33.57 -7.83
CA ALA A 26 -46.49 33.60 -9.29
C ALA A 26 -46.15 32.22 -9.87
N THR A 27 -47.16 31.56 -10.44
CA THR A 27 -47.09 30.27 -11.11
C THR A 27 -46.70 30.48 -12.58
N LEU A 28 -45.66 29.80 -13.06
CA LEU A 28 -45.36 29.69 -14.50
C LEU A 28 -45.41 28.20 -14.88
N THR A 29 -46.34 27.84 -15.75
CA THR A 29 -46.52 26.47 -16.26
C THR A 29 -45.94 26.37 -17.67
N LEU A 30 -44.98 25.48 -17.89
CA LEU A 30 -44.60 25.00 -19.23
C LEU A 30 -44.47 23.47 -19.19
N GLN A 31 -45.10 22.81 -20.17
CA GLN A 31 -45.27 21.36 -20.30
C GLN A 31 -44.00 20.64 -20.78
N PRO A 32 -43.87 19.31 -20.53
CA PRO A 32 -42.68 18.54 -20.85
C PRO A 32 -42.66 18.12 -22.33
N ALA A 33 -41.47 18.18 -22.94
CA ALA A 33 -41.18 17.52 -24.20
C ALA A 33 -39.74 16.98 -24.16
N ILE A 34 -39.57 15.77 -23.64
CA ILE A 34 -38.36 14.97 -23.85
C ILE A 34 -38.67 13.95 -24.95
N LYS A 35 -38.00 14.08 -26.09
CA LYS A 35 -37.99 13.10 -27.17
C LYS A 35 -36.88 12.10 -26.89
N ILE A 36 -37.26 10.84 -26.66
CA ILE A 36 -36.35 9.69 -26.72
C ILE A 36 -36.16 9.36 -28.21
N ASN A 37 -34.93 9.48 -28.72
CA ASN A 37 -34.58 8.96 -30.04
C ASN A 37 -34.13 7.50 -29.89
N ALA A 38 -35.02 6.58 -30.24
CA ALA A 38 -34.67 5.19 -30.51
C ALA A 38 -34.12 5.07 -31.95
N VAL A 39 -33.01 4.36 -32.13
CA VAL A 39 -32.50 3.94 -33.45
C VAL A 39 -32.92 2.48 -33.70
N PRO A 40 -33.58 2.13 -34.83
CA PRO A 40 -34.02 0.75 -35.10
C PRO A 40 -33.31 0.04 -36.27
N GLY A 41 -33.08 -1.28 -36.10
CA GLY A 41 -32.91 -2.33 -37.13
C GLY A 41 -31.49 -2.87 -37.28
N GLY A 42 -31.16 -4.17 -37.30
CA GLY A 42 -31.91 -5.44 -37.35
C GLY A 42 -31.46 -6.29 -38.54
N VAL A 43 -30.82 -7.47 -38.33
CA VAL A 43 -30.82 -8.60 -39.30
C VAL A 43 -30.67 -9.95 -38.56
N SER A 44 -31.38 -10.95 -39.08
CA SER A 44 -31.68 -12.30 -38.56
C SER A 44 -30.90 -13.43 -39.28
N GLY A 45 -30.74 -14.61 -38.64
CA GLY A 45 -30.57 -15.91 -39.35
C GLY A 45 -29.56 -16.94 -38.79
N HIS A 46 -30.07 -17.94 -38.05
CA HIS A 46 -29.53 -19.27 -37.60
C HIS A 46 -28.81 -20.19 -38.65
N PRO A 47 -28.27 -21.43 -38.33
CA PRO A 47 -27.95 -22.11 -37.03
C PRO A 47 -26.66 -23.03 -36.96
N THR A 48 -26.41 -23.61 -35.76
CA THR A 48 -25.71 -24.89 -35.40
C THR A 48 -24.17 -24.99 -35.54
N ALA A 49 -23.40 -25.64 -34.67
CA ALA A 49 -23.57 -26.24 -33.34
C ALA A 49 -22.17 -26.63 -32.83
N PHE A 50 -21.81 -26.24 -31.60
CA PHE A 50 -20.86 -27.00 -30.76
C PHE A 50 -21.28 -26.78 -29.31
N THR A 51 -21.60 -27.88 -28.64
CA THR A 51 -21.93 -27.96 -27.21
C THR A 51 -20.66 -27.98 -26.37
N PRO A 52 -20.55 -27.14 -25.32
CA PRO A 52 -19.76 -27.45 -24.13
C PRO A 52 -20.64 -27.84 -22.93
N LEU A 53 -20.00 -28.59 -22.03
CA LEU A 53 -20.45 -29.17 -20.77
C LEU A 53 -20.77 -28.09 -19.68
N PRO A 54 -21.38 -28.45 -18.53
CA PRO A 54 -22.27 -27.57 -17.78
C PRO A 54 -21.54 -26.51 -16.96
N GLN A 55 -21.81 -25.23 -17.27
CA GLN A 55 -21.47 -24.07 -16.43
C GLN A 55 -22.40 -24.01 -15.21
N GLN A 56 -21.81 -23.77 -14.02
CA GLN A 56 -22.55 -23.21 -12.90
C GLN A 56 -22.97 -21.78 -13.25
N GLY A 57 -24.22 -21.45 -12.93
CA GLY A 57 -25.02 -20.35 -13.49
C GLY A 57 -24.38 -18.96 -13.55
N HIS A 58 -24.16 -18.46 -14.78
CA HIS A 58 -24.07 -17.03 -15.07
C HIS A 58 -25.46 -16.42 -15.30
N PRO A 59 -25.69 -15.15 -14.94
CA PRO A 59 -26.93 -14.45 -15.25
C PRO A 59 -27.12 -14.28 -16.76
N ASN A 60 -28.30 -14.65 -17.27
CA ASN A 60 -28.67 -14.48 -18.67
C ASN A 60 -28.98 -12.99 -18.99
N ALA A 61 -29.07 -12.63 -20.27
CA ALA A 61 -29.33 -11.24 -20.71
C ALA A 61 -30.62 -10.59 -20.14
N ALA A 62 -31.57 -11.40 -19.64
CA ALA A 62 -32.74 -10.89 -18.90
C ALA A 62 -32.39 -10.50 -17.45
N ASN A 63 -31.47 -11.22 -16.81
CA ASN A 63 -30.90 -10.84 -15.51
C ASN A 63 -30.00 -9.61 -15.64
N LEU A 64 -29.28 -9.43 -16.76
CA LEU A 64 -28.47 -8.22 -17.00
C LEU A 64 -29.34 -6.96 -17.15
N ALA A 65 -30.48 -7.07 -17.85
CA ALA A 65 -31.46 -5.97 -17.92
C ALA A 65 -32.13 -5.70 -16.56
N THR A 66 -32.31 -6.73 -15.72
CA THR A 66 -32.86 -6.59 -14.36
C THR A 66 -31.83 -6.01 -13.38
N LEU A 67 -30.55 -6.34 -13.55
CA LEU A 67 -29.41 -5.78 -12.80
C LEU A 67 -29.16 -4.33 -13.17
N MET A 68 -29.18 -4.00 -14.47
CA MET A 68 -29.15 -2.62 -14.96
C MET A 68 -30.37 -1.81 -14.48
N GLN A 69 -31.55 -2.44 -14.37
CA GLN A 69 -32.75 -1.80 -13.82
C GLN A 69 -32.61 -1.57 -12.30
N GLN A 70 -32.04 -2.51 -11.54
CA GLN A 70 -31.83 -2.35 -10.09
C GLN A 70 -30.71 -1.34 -9.75
N SER A 71 -29.64 -1.30 -10.55
CA SER A 71 -28.61 -0.26 -10.45
C SER A 71 -29.14 1.09 -10.91
N ALA A 72 -29.99 1.12 -11.94
CA ALA A 72 -30.70 2.33 -12.35
C ALA A 72 -31.73 2.75 -11.31
N ASP A 73 -32.38 1.84 -10.59
CA ASP A 73 -33.32 2.16 -9.51
C ASP A 73 -32.59 2.68 -8.25
N ALA A 74 -31.37 2.18 -7.96
CA ALA A 74 -30.51 2.70 -6.89
C ALA A 74 -29.87 4.04 -7.26
N ALA A 75 -29.41 4.19 -8.50
CA ALA A 75 -28.92 5.45 -9.06
C ALA A 75 -30.06 6.46 -9.22
N ASP A 76 -31.27 6.06 -9.62
CA ASP A 76 -32.46 6.90 -9.70
C ASP A 76 -32.97 7.27 -8.30
N ALA A 77 -32.94 6.36 -7.32
CA ALA A 77 -33.29 6.67 -5.93
C ALA A 77 -32.30 7.67 -5.31
N PHE A 78 -31.01 7.52 -5.60
CA PHE A 78 -29.98 8.47 -5.15
C PHE A 78 -30.05 9.79 -5.93
N ALA A 79 -30.28 9.76 -7.25
CA ALA A 79 -30.45 10.94 -8.09
C ALA A 79 -31.72 11.71 -7.77
N THR A 80 -32.86 11.05 -7.50
CA THR A 80 -34.09 11.74 -7.02
C THR A 80 -33.94 12.31 -5.62
N MET A 81 -33.02 11.80 -4.78
CA MET A 81 -32.68 12.41 -3.48
C MET A 81 -31.80 13.67 -3.63
N VAL A 82 -31.04 13.79 -4.73
CA VAL A 82 -30.13 14.92 -5.00
C VAL A 82 -30.80 16.01 -5.87
N GLU A 83 -31.84 15.67 -6.63
CA GLU A 83 -32.49 16.61 -7.56
C GLU A 83 -33.53 17.57 -6.95
N GLU A 84 -34.06 17.33 -5.74
CA GLU A 84 -35.17 18.17 -5.19
C GLU A 84 -34.80 19.20 -4.11
N GLU A 85 -33.64 19.14 -3.44
CA GLU A 85 -33.15 20.13 -2.45
C GLU A 85 -31.60 20.05 -2.40
N PRO A 86 -30.86 21.11 -2.02
CA PRO A 86 -29.42 20.99 -1.77
C PRO A 86 -29.16 19.94 -0.69
N VAL A 87 -28.32 18.96 -0.99
CA VAL A 87 -28.03 17.87 -0.05
C VAL A 87 -27.35 18.45 1.20
N PRO A 88 -27.77 18.08 2.43
CA PRO A 88 -27.18 18.60 3.66
C PRO A 88 -25.67 18.33 3.75
N GLU A 89 -24.90 19.26 4.32
CA GLU A 89 -23.43 19.12 4.54
C GLU A 89 -23.06 17.95 5.47
N ASP A 90 -24.03 17.41 6.20
CA ASP A 90 -23.93 16.27 7.11
C ASP A 90 -24.54 14.98 6.53
N PHE A 91 -24.81 14.93 5.22
CA PHE A 91 -25.33 13.73 4.58
C PHE A 91 -24.32 12.57 4.65
N GLU A 92 -24.70 11.52 5.37
CA GLU A 92 -23.95 10.28 5.49
C GLU A 92 -24.29 9.35 4.33
N ILE A 93 -23.27 8.74 3.71
CA ILE A 93 -23.48 7.78 2.63
C ILE A 93 -23.95 6.44 3.22
N PRO A 94 -25.01 5.81 2.66
CA PRO A 94 -25.43 4.48 3.11
C PRO A 94 -24.30 3.45 3.02
N ALA A 95 -24.04 2.70 4.11
CA ALA A 95 -23.03 1.63 4.14
C ALA A 95 -23.18 0.61 3.00
N SER A 96 -24.41 0.38 2.53
CA SER A 96 -24.69 -0.53 1.42
C SER A 96 -24.14 -0.09 0.06
N LEU A 97 -23.73 1.18 -0.11
CA LEU A 97 -23.07 1.70 -1.31
C LEU A 97 -21.53 1.72 -1.17
N LEU A 98 -20.99 1.39 0.01
CA LEU A 98 -19.57 1.58 0.36
C LEU A 98 -18.74 0.28 0.35
N ALA A 99 -19.33 -0.83 -0.10
CA ALA A 99 -18.82 -2.19 0.09
C ALA A 99 -18.87 -2.63 1.58
N PRO A 100 -18.76 -3.94 1.92
CA PRO A 100 -18.85 -4.41 3.29
C PRO A 100 -17.66 -3.87 4.04
N LEU A 101 -17.98 -3.43 5.24
CA LEU A 101 -17.01 -3.17 6.27
C LEU A 101 -16.24 -4.44 6.53
N ALA A 102 -14.91 -4.33 6.57
CA ALA A 102 -14.06 -5.35 7.15
C ALA A 102 -14.65 -5.67 8.53
N SER A 103 -15.15 -6.90 8.67
CA SER A 103 -15.87 -7.36 9.84
C SER A 103 -15.44 -8.76 10.19
N GLY A 104 -15.43 -9.04 11.49
CA GLY A 104 -14.89 -10.26 12.05
C GLY A 104 -14.21 -10.00 13.38
N GLU A 105 -13.85 -11.06 14.09
CA GLU A 105 -13.11 -10.95 15.35
C GLU A 105 -11.73 -10.30 15.15
N TYR A 106 -11.11 -10.53 13.99
CA TYR A 106 -9.83 -9.95 13.62
C TYR A 106 -9.90 -9.30 12.22
N VAL A 107 -9.37 -8.08 12.11
CA VAL A 107 -9.24 -7.35 10.84
C VAL A 107 -7.77 -7.06 10.61
N ASN A 108 -7.23 -7.52 9.47
CA ASN A 108 -5.80 -7.41 9.18
C ASN A 108 -5.47 -6.14 8.39
N PHE A 109 -4.94 -5.12 9.07
CA PHE A 109 -4.41 -3.93 8.39
C PHE A 109 -2.95 -4.10 7.95
N GLU A 110 -2.25 -5.14 8.40
CA GLU A 110 -0.84 -5.40 8.10
C GLU A 110 0.02 -4.12 8.26
N SER A 111 -0.09 -3.43 9.40
CA SER A 111 0.59 -2.14 9.56
C SER A 111 2.10 -2.31 9.75
N PRO A 112 2.92 -1.43 9.13
CA PRO A 112 4.36 -1.57 9.13
C PRO A 112 5.00 -0.87 10.33
N ALA A 113 5.42 -1.65 11.32
CA ALA A 113 6.16 -1.15 12.48
C ALA A 113 7.49 -0.46 12.11
N ILE A 114 7.86 0.56 12.91
CA ILE A 114 9.17 1.21 12.93
C ILE A 114 9.48 1.66 14.36
N HIS A 115 10.71 1.41 14.85
CA HIS A 115 11.04 1.52 16.28
C HIS A 115 9.99 0.90 17.23
N PRO A 116 9.54 -0.36 17.00
CA PRO A 116 8.50 -0.98 17.82
C PRO A 116 8.98 -1.52 19.17
N ILE A 117 10.26 -1.34 19.49
CA ILE A 117 10.87 -1.86 20.72
C ILE A 117 11.89 -0.87 21.25
N GLN A 118 11.94 -0.69 22.56
CA GLN A 118 12.91 0.16 23.24
C GLN A 118 13.31 -0.41 24.60
N VAL A 119 14.60 -0.43 24.90
CA VAL A 119 15.12 -0.76 26.23
C VAL A 119 15.16 0.48 27.13
N SER A 120 14.89 0.30 28.42
CA SER A 120 15.06 1.35 29.43
C SER A 120 16.53 1.77 29.57
N SER A 121 16.75 3.01 30.03
CA SER A 121 18.07 3.61 30.21
C SER A 121 18.98 2.82 31.17
N ASP A 122 18.39 2.04 32.08
CA ASP A 122 19.08 1.16 33.02
C ASP A 122 19.21 -0.31 32.57
N GLY A 123 18.69 -0.66 31.39
CA GLY A 123 18.73 -2.02 30.84
C GLY A 123 17.80 -3.01 31.55
N GLN A 124 16.97 -2.58 32.51
CA GLN A 124 16.15 -3.48 33.34
C GLN A 124 14.77 -3.77 32.76
N ARG A 125 14.28 -2.96 31.82
CA ARG A 125 12.97 -3.14 31.18
C ARG A 125 13.08 -3.00 29.67
N VAL A 126 12.21 -3.71 28.98
CA VAL A 126 12.01 -3.60 27.52
C VAL A 126 10.55 -3.30 27.26
N PHE A 127 10.30 -2.26 26.48
CA PHE A 127 8.98 -1.83 26.02
C PHE A 127 8.82 -2.27 24.57
N ALA A 128 7.77 -3.02 24.26
CA ALA A 128 7.50 -3.50 22.90
C ALA A 128 6.03 -3.29 22.54
N VAL A 129 5.74 -2.77 21.34
CA VAL A 129 4.37 -2.72 20.84
C VAL A 129 3.96 -4.09 20.32
N ASN A 130 2.78 -4.54 20.72
CA ASN A 130 2.12 -5.71 20.18
C ASN A 130 1.02 -5.23 19.23
N THR A 131 1.41 -5.02 17.98
CA THR A 131 0.52 -4.50 16.91
C THR A 131 -0.79 -5.28 16.78
N PRO A 132 -0.80 -6.63 16.63
CA PRO A 132 -2.06 -7.36 16.47
C PRO A 132 -2.95 -7.35 17.73
N ASN A 133 -2.35 -7.18 18.92
CA ASN A 133 -3.09 -7.09 20.17
C ASN A 133 -3.46 -5.67 20.61
N ASN A 134 -3.08 -4.64 19.85
CA ASN A 134 -3.43 -3.24 20.17
C ASN A 134 -2.86 -2.76 21.53
N SER A 135 -1.70 -3.28 21.93
CA SER A 135 -1.15 -3.07 23.27
C SER A 135 0.34 -2.70 23.29
N LEU A 136 0.75 -2.09 24.41
CA LEU A 136 2.15 -1.95 24.82
C LEU A 136 2.47 -3.03 25.85
N VAL A 137 3.49 -3.85 25.59
CA VAL A 137 4.00 -4.86 26.51
C VAL A 137 5.25 -4.32 27.22
N VAL A 138 5.30 -4.48 28.54
CA VAL A 138 6.46 -4.17 29.38
C VAL A 138 7.07 -5.47 29.86
N LEU A 139 8.35 -5.69 29.57
CA LEU A 139 9.10 -6.87 29.99
C LEU A 139 10.18 -6.49 31.01
N ASP A 140 10.39 -7.33 32.03
CA ASP A 140 11.61 -7.39 32.83
C ASP A 140 12.74 -7.93 31.96
N ALA A 141 13.92 -7.33 32.06
CA ALA A 141 15.12 -7.73 31.34
C ALA A 141 16.33 -7.95 32.27
N THR A 142 16.14 -7.91 33.59
CA THR A 142 17.22 -8.05 34.59
C THR A 142 17.89 -9.41 34.60
N ASN A 143 17.10 -10.49 34.46
CA ASN A 143 17.59 -11.87 34.46
C ASN A 143 17.05 -12.67 33.28
N ARG A 144 15.74 -12.58 33.05
CA ARG A 144 15.01 -13.21 31.95
C ARG A 144 13.93 -12.25 31.45
N LEU A 145 13.58 -12.36 30.18
CA LEU A 145 12.45 -11.68 29.56
C LEU A 145 11.14 -12.22 30.14
N GLN A 146 10.58 -11.47 31.07
CA GLN A 146 9.30 -11.80 31.70
C GLN A 146 8.33 -10.63 31.55
N LYS A 147 7.10 -10.91 31.10
CA LYS A 147 6.04 -9.90 31.05
C LYS A 147 5.73 -9.36 32.45
N LEU A 148 5.82 -8.04 32.60
CA LEU A 148 5.45 -7.29 33.80
C LEU A 148 4.02 -6.78 33.68
N SER A 149 3.70 -6.12 32.57
CA SER A 149 2.38 -5.56 32.31
C SER A 149 2.12 -5.43 30.81
N GLU A 150 0.84 -5.25 30.48
CA GLU A 150 0.37 -5.03 29.11
C GLU A 150 -0.78 -4.04 29.13
N VAL A 151 -0.69 -2.99 28.30
CA VAL A 151 -1.61 -1.86 28.33
C VAL A 151 -2.23 -1.67 26.95
N PHE A 152 -3.56 -1.68 26.85
CA PHE A 152 -4.25 -1.30 25.61
C PHE A 152 -4.01 0.18 25.31
N VAL A 153 -3.51 0.50 24.12
CA VAL A 153 -3.05 1.85 23.73
C VAL A 153 -3.84 2.46 22.59
N GLY A 154 -4.51 1.63 21.77
CA GLY A 154 -5.16 2.04 20.53
C GLY A 154 -4.90 1.04 19.43
N LEU A 155 -5.53 1.24 18.28
CA LEU A 155 -5.47 0.27 17.19
C LEU A 155 -4.15 0.34 16.43
N GLU A 156 -3.53 -0.83 16.25
CA GLU A 156 -2.30 -1.05 15.49
C GLU A 156 -1.14 -0.13 15.94
N PRO A 157 -0.63 -0.30 17.17
CA PRO A 157 0.57 0.41 17.62
C PRO A 157 1.79 -0.03 16.81
N VAL A 158 2.59 0.94 16.34
CA VAL A 158 3.71 0.70 15.39
C VAL A 158 5.07 1.18 15.88
N SER A 159 5.11 2.10 16.84
CA SER A 159 6.33 2.70 17.40
C SER A 159 6.17 2.98 18.89
N VAL A 160 7.25 2.87 19.65
CA VAL A 160 7.31 3.20 21.08
C VAL A 160 8.53 4.07 21.38
N GLN A 161 8.35 5.11 22.20
CA GLN A 161 9.44 5.96 22.70
C GLN A 161 9.29 6.32 24.18
N ILE A 162 10.37 6.25 24.94
CA ILE A 162 10.48 6.71 26.32
C ILE A 162 10.67 8.22 26.31
N GLN A 163 9.87 8.95 27.09
CA GLN A 163 10.06 10.38 27.27
C GLN A 163 11.29 10.65 28.17
N PRO A 164 12.29 11.43 27.70
CA PRO A 164 13.43 11.84 28.51
C PRO A 164 13.02 12.56 29.80
N GLU A 165 13.93 12.58 30.79
CA GLU A 165 13.72 13.25 32.08
C GLU A 165 12.53 12.74 32.92
N THR A 166 11.96 11.58 32.57
CA THR A 166 10.88 10.92 33.33
C THR A 166 11.33 9.71 34.16
N ASN A 167 12.63 9.38 34.17
CA ASN A 167 13.16 8.11 34.71
C ASN A 167 12.45 6.88 34.12
N ASP A 168 12.21 6.91 32.81
CA ASP A 168 11.53 5.86 32.05
C ASP A 168 10.15 5.49 32.60
N SER A 169 9.45 6.44 33.26
CA SER A 169 8.10 6.22 33.78
C SER A 169 7.01 6.56 32.77
N ILE A 170 7.31 7.36 31.75
CA ILE A 170 6.37 7.77 30.71
C ILE A 170 6.84 7.27 29.35
N VAL A 171 5.97 6.54 28.68
CA VAL A 171 6.21 5.95 27.36
C VAL A 171 5.12 6.41 26.39
N TRP A 172 5.50 6.77 25.18
CA TRP A 172 4.62 7.26 24.12
C TRP A 172 4.54 6.20 23.02
N VAL A 173 3.32 5.94 22.53
CA VAL A 173 3.06 4.91 21.52
C VAL A 173 2.26 5.50 20.37
N ALA A 174 2.77 5.38 19.14
CA ALA A 174 2.05 5.79 17.94
C ALA A 174 1.10 4.68 17.47
N ASN A 175 -0.19 5.01 17.34
CA ASN A 175 -1.25 4.10 16.90
C ASN A 175 -1.71 4.49 15.51
N ILE A 176 -1.31 3.72 14.49
CA ILE A 176 -1.45 4.14 13.09
C ILE A 176 -2.90 4.15 12.60
N ILE A 177 -3.77 3.29 13.15
CA ILE A 177 -5.21 3.25 12.79
C ILE A 177 -6.03 4.17 13.68
N SER A 178 -5.60 4.40 14.92
CA SER A 178 -6.30 5.31 15.82
C SER A 178 -6.05 6.79 15.55
N ASP A 179 -5.05 7.13 14.72
CA ASP A 179 -4.61 8.52 14.43
C ASP A 179 -4.11 9.27 15.69
N THR A 180 -3.64 8.51 16.68
CA THR A 180 -3.26 9.01 17.99
C THR A 180 -1.84 8.63 18.40
N VAL A 181 -1.31 9.40 19.34
CA VAL A 181 -0.22 8.97 20.20
C VAL A 181 -0.75 8.77 21.62
N ALA A 182 -0.65 7.55 22.15
CA ALA A 182 -0.99 7.24 23.52
C ALA A 182 0.18 7.54 24.45
N VAL A 183 -0.09 8.21 25.57
CA VAL A 183 0.87 8.48 26.64
C VAL A 183 0.59 7.51 27.78
N VAL A 184 1.55 6.65 28.11
CA VAL A 184 1.42 5.57 29.09
C VAL A 184 2.28 5.88 30.31
N ASP A 185 1.67 5.85 31.49
CA ASP A 185 2.41 5.76 32.75
C ASP A 185 2.62 4.28 33.06
N VAL A 186 3.87 3.83 32.94
CA VAL A 186 4.21 2.41 33.08
C VAL A 186 4.21 1.93 34.54
N ASN A 187 4.27 2.85 35.51
CA ASN A 187 4.16 2.51 36.93
C ASN A 187 2.70 2.38 37.36
N ALA A 188 1.82 3.17 36.75
CA ALA A 188 0.37 3.06 36.91
C ALA A 188 -0.27 2.07 35.92
N GLU A 189 0.53 1.49 35.02
CA GLU A 189 0.14 0.50 34.01
C GLU A 189 -1.04 0.94 33.14
N LYS A 190 -1.12 2.24 32.82
CA LYS A 190 -2.31 2.79 32.14
C LYS A 190 -1.99 3.94 31.19
N VAL A 191 -2.88 4.12 30.23
CA VAL A 191 -2.93 5.32 29.40
C VAL A 191 -3.38 6.50 30.27
N VAL A 192 -2.58 7.57 30.23
CA VAL A 192 -2.83 8.85 30.91
C VAL A 192 -3.17 9.98 29.95
N ASP A 193 -3.01 9.78 28.64
CA ASP A 193 -3.53 10.65 27.58
C ASP A 193 -3.57 9.95 26.23
N VAL A 194 -4.40 10.48 25.32
CA VAL A 194 -4.38 10.16 23.89
C VAL A 194 -4.39 11.45 23.08
N ILE A 195 -3.31 11.70 22.36
CA ILE A 195 -3.09 12.93 21.59
C ILE A 195 -3.47 12.67 20.13
N ASN A 196 -4.45 13.42 19.60
CA ASN A 196 -4.77 13.38 18.17
C ASN A 196 -3.70 14.14 17.39
N VAL A 197 -2.93 13.42 16.57
CA VAL A 197 -1.77 14.00 15.84
C VAL A 197 -2.07 14.16 14.35
N GLY A 198 -2.95 13.33 13.80
CA GLY A 198 -3.27 13.31 12.39
C GLY A 198 -3.26 11.89 11.86
N ASP A 199 -3.51 11.77 10.57
CA ASP A 199 -3.70 10.50 9.90
C ASP A 199 -2.40 9.71 9.81
N GLU A 200 -2.44 8.47 10.29
CA GLU A 200 -1.35 7.48 10.20
C GLU A 200 -0.01 7.93 10.83
N PRO A 201 0.05 8.14 12.16
CA PRO A 201 1.31 8.37 12.86
C PRO A 201 2.17 7.12 12.88
N VAL A 202 3.46 7.27 12.61
CA VAL A 202 4.38 6.13 12.42
C VAL A 202 5.59 6.13 13.34
N ASN A 203 6.16 7.29 13.69
CA ASN A 203 7.40 7.35 14.46
C ASN A 203 7.45 8.61 15.31
N ILE A 204 8.15 8.53 16.46
CA ILE A 204 8.23 9.57 17.48
C ILE A 204 9.71 9.76 17.83
N VAL A 205 10.13 11.00 18.07
CA VAL A 205 11.39 11.33 18.77
C VAL A 205 11.20 12.50 19.72
N PHE A 206 12.09 12.65 20.69
CA PHE A 206 12.09 13.75 21.64
C PHE A 206 13.36 14.59 21.52
N ASP A 207 13.26 15.85 21.93
CA ASP A 207 14.45 16.62 22.27
C ASP A 207 15.09 16.09 23.57
N PRO A 208 16.39 16.37 23.83
CA PRO A 208 17.09 15.84 24.99
C PRO A 208 16.49 16.22 26.35
N SER A 209 15.84 17.37 26.46
CA SER A 209 15.14 17.77 27.68
C SER A 209 13.78 17.10 27.87
N GLY A 210 13.23 16.48 26.82
CA GLY A 210 11.91 15.86 26.83
C GLY A 210 10.77 16.87 26.89
N ASP A 211 11.04 18.14 26.55
CA ASP A 211 10.05 19.23 26.52
C ASP A 211 9.18 19.19 25.26
N TYR A 212 9.72 18.63 24.16
CA TYR A 212 9.05 18.52 22.88
C TYR A 212 9.16 17.11 22.30
N ALA A 213 8.05 16.63 21.75
CA ALA A 213 8.01 15.43 20.92
C ALA A 213 7.77 15.81 19.45
N PHE A 214 8.40 15.08 18.54
CA PHE A 214 8.23 15.22 17.11
C PHE A 214 7.68 13.90 16.55
N VAL A 215 6.52 13.96 15.92
CA VAL A 215 5.79 12.79 15.43
C VAL A 215 5.67 12.90 13.92
N VAL A 216 6.15 11.88 13.21
CA VAL A 216 5.95 11.76 11.76
C VAL A 216 4.61 11.10 11.51
N ILE A 217 3.81 11.72 10.63
CA ILE A 217 2.54 11.19 10.15
C ILE A 217 2.58 11.04 8.61
N GLN A 218 2.01 9.96 8.09
CA GLN A 218 1.99 9.68 6.64
C GLN A 218 0.89 10.43 5.91
N GLY A 219 -0.21 10.75 6.60
CA GLY A 219 -1.36 11.42 6.03
C GLY A 219 -1.43 12.91 6.35
N SER A 220 -2.66 13.42 6.42
CA SER A 220 -2.95 14.82 6.75
C SER A 220 -2.88 15.09 8.25
N PRO A 221 -2.54 16.32 8.69
CA PRO A 221 -2.55 16.68 10.11
C PRO A 221 -3.96 16.64 10.68
N PHE A 222 -4.08 16.50 12.00
CA PHE A 222 -5.38 16.43 12.65
C PHE A 222 -6.19 17.71 12.41
N VAL A 223 -7.37 17.54 11.81
CA VAL A 223 -8.38 18.58 11.64
C VAL A 223 -9.69 18.06 12.25
N PRO A 224 -10.25 18.72 13.28
CA PRO A 224 -11.53 18.33 13.85
C PRO A 224 -12.64 18.31 12.79
N ASP A 225 -13.56 17.34 12.85
CA ASP A 225 -14.64 17.17 11.86
C ASP A 225 -15.53 18.40 11.65
N ASN A 226 -15.63 19.25 12.68
CA ASN A 226 -16.45 20.48 12.68
C ASN A 226 -15.66 21.73 12.23
N ALA A 227 -14.38 21.59 11.87
CA ALA A 227 -13.59 22.70 11.38
C ALA A 227 -14.06 23.13 9.98
N THR A 228 -14.11 24.43 9.72
CA THR A 228 -14.39 24.95 8.37
C THR A 228 -13.14 24.74 7.50
N PRO A 229 -13.21 24.03 6.36
CA PRO A 229 -12.06 23.84 5.49
C PRO A 229 -11.52 25.19 5.01
N THR A 230 -10.24 25.47 5.26
CA THR A 230 -9.55 26.64 4.71
C THR A 230 -8.73 26.21 3.49
N GLY A 231 -9.40 25.97 2.37
CA GLY A 231 -8.75 25.51 1.12
C GLY A 231 -9.20 24.11 0.70
N SER A 232 -8.63 23.62 -0.39
CA SER A 232 -8.80 22.24 -0.83
C SER A 232 -8.18 21.31 0.23
N PRO A 233 -8.89 20.33 0.79
CA PRO A 233 -8.31 19.40 1.77
C PRO A 233 -7.28 18.45 1.13
N PHE A 234 -7.15 18.45 -0.19
CA PHE A 234 -6.42 17.44 -0.98
C PHE A 234 -4.91 17.71 -1.19
N VAL A 235 -4.29 18.63 -0.45
CA VAL A 235 -3.03 19.26 -0.93
C VAL A 235 -1.76 18.76 -0.22
N GLU A 236 -1.82 18.15 0.97
CA GLU A 236 -0.61 17.89 1.75
C GLU A 236 -0.70 16.59 2.59
N LEU A 237 -0.18 15.47 2.08
CA LEU A 237 0.10 14.27 2.89
C LEU A 237 1.57 14.29 3.34
N GLY A 238 1.85 13.76 4.53
CA GLY A 238 3.20 13.70 5.09
C GLY A 238 3.55 14.94 5.89
N HIS A 239 3.56 14.82 7.22
CA HIS A 239 3.87 15.95 8.11
C HIS A 239 4.77 15.52 9.27
N LEU A 240 5.52 16.49 9.79
CA LEU A 240 6.12 16.43 11.12
C LEU A 240 5.28 17.27 12.09
N VAL A 241 4.66 16.60 13.06
CA VAL A 241 3.85 17.20 14.11
C VAL A 241 4.72 17.43 15.34
N THR A 242 4.74 18.66 15.87
CA THR A 242 5.45 18.99 17.10
C THR A 242 4.47 19.11 18.26
N ILE A 243 4.78 18.46 19.38
CA ILE A 243 3.96 18.40 20.59
C ILE A 243 4.75 18.98 21.75
N ASP A 244 4.15 19.89 22.50
CA ASP A 244 4.65 20.31 23.81
C ASP A 244 4.28 19.23 24.84
N THR A 245 5.26 18.58 25.46
CA THR A 245 5.02 17.38 26.29
C THR A 245 4.41 17.72 27.64
N ALA A 246 4.61 18.95 28.14
CA ALA A 246 4.06 19.42 29.41
C ALA A 246 2.55 19.67 29.31
N THR A 247 2.11 20.18 28.17
CA THR A 247 0.69 20.45 27.87
C THR A 247 0.00 19.32 27.12
N ARG A 248 0.79 18.43 26.48
CA ARG A 248 0.33 17.34 25.59
C ARG A 248 -0.53 17.87 24.45
N GLN A 249 -0.16 19.02 23.92
CA GLN A 249 -0.85 19.67 22.80
C GLN A 249 0.05 19.77 21.59
N VAL A 250 -0.53 19.56 20.41
CA VAL A 250 0.11 19.87 19.14
C VAL A 250 0.31 21.37 19.04
N VAL A 251 1.57 21.80 18.85
CA VAL A 251 1.95 23.22 18.76
C VAL A 251 2.25 23.66 17.32
N SER A 252 2.69 22.75 16.46
CA SER A 252 2.91 23.02 15.03
C SER A 252 2.85 21.74 14.20
N SER A 253 2.66 21.91 12.88
CA SER A 253 2.77 20.87 11.87
C SER A 253 3.57 21.42 10.71
N THR A 254 4.56 20.67 10.24
CA THR A 254 5.35 21.00 9.05
C THR A 254 5.02 20.03 7.94
N PHE A 255 4.56 20.54 6.80
CA PHE A 255 4.43 19.75 5.59
C PHE A 255 5.80 19.26 5.13
N LEU A 256 5.90 17.96 4.85
CA LEU A 256 7.09 17.31 4.33
C LEU A 256 6.82 16.99 2.87
N ASP A 257 7.50 17.69 1.97
CA ASP A 257 7.42 17.45 0.53
C ASP A 257 8.16 16.15 0.17
N CYS A 258 7.60 15.01 0.57
CA CYS A 258 8.16 13.68 0.34
C CYS A 258 7.07 12.60 0.41
N ASN A 259 7.43 11.39 -0.04
CA ASN A 259 6.46 10.31 -0.13
C ASN A 259 6.53 9.35 1.06
N THR A 260 5.42 9.26 1.80
CA THR A 260 5.27 8.31 2.92
C THR A 260 6.40 8.47 3.94
N PRO A 261 6.52 9.63 4.63
CA PRO A 261 7.56 9.84 5.63
C PRO A 261 7.45 8.77 6.71
N ARG A 262 8.60 8.23 7.16
CA ARG A 262 8.62 6.98 7.94
C ARG A 262 9.58 7.02 9.11
N ALA A 263 10.87 7.19 8.87
CA ALA A 263 11.87 7.19 9.93
C ALA A 263 12.16 8.62 10.37
N VAL A 264 12.37 8.84 11.66
CA VAL A 264 12.76 10.14 12.20
C VAL A 264 13.79 9.96 13.32
N ILE A 265 14.77 10.86 13.36
CA ILE A 265 15.77 10.96 14.42
C ILE A 265 15.87 12.41 14.92
N TYR A 266 16.37 12.59 16.13
CA TYR A 266 16.74 13.90 16.68
C TYR A 266 18.26 13.98 16.84
N ASP A 267 18.91 14.92 16.14
CA ASP A 267 20.31 15.26 16.35
C ASP A 267 20.44 16.31 17.47
N ALA A 268 20.89 15.84 18.63
CA ALA A 268 21.10 16.66 19.82
C ALA A 268 22.32 17.60 19.78
N VAL A 269 23.26 17.38 18.86
CA VAL A 269 24.43 18.25 18.69
C VAL A 269 24.05 19.49 17.91
N ASN A 270 23.20 19.32 16.89
CA ASN A 270 22.80 20.38 16.00
C ASN A 270 21.42 20.98 16.34
N ASP A 271 20.64 20.37 17.23
CA ASP A 271 19.23 20.69 17.50
C ASP A 271 18.36 20.56 16.23
N HIS A 272 18.51 19.46 15.49
CA HIS A 272 17.77 19.20 14.25
C HIS A 272 16.96 17.91 14.32
N VAL A 273 15.87 17.88 13.57
CA VAL A 273 15.11 16.66 13.28
C VAL A 273 15.40 16.25 11.84
N VAL A 274 15.71 14.97 11.62
CA VAL A 274 15.91 14.42 10.27
C VAL A 274 14.83 13.38 10.01
N VAL A 275 14.09 13.53 8.92
CA VAL A 275 13.02 12.62 8.50
C VAL A 275 13.40 11.93 7.20
N ALA A 276 13.21 10.60 7.12
CA ALA A 276 13.40 9.82 5.90
C ALA A 276 12.06 9.46 5.24
N ALA A 277 11.99 9.64 3.92
CA ALA A 277 10.88 9.22 3.07
C ALA A 277 10.95 7.72 2.79
N HIS A 278 9.86 6.98 2.99
CA HIS A 278 9.87 5.52 2.75
C HIS A 278 10.06 5.19 1.28
N HIS A 279 9.41 5.94 0.40
CA HIS A 279 9.50 5.78 -1.04
C HIS A 279 10.17 7.03 -1.60
N SER A 280 11.30 6.84 -2.26
CA SER A 280 12.02 7.94 -2.88
C SER A 280 12.29 7.68 -4.35
N GLY A 281 12.27 8.76 -5.10
CA GLY A 281 12.37 8.81 -6.54
C GLY A 281 13.80 8.85 -7.04
N ASN A 282 14.68 7.96 -6.59
CA ASN A 282 16.11 7.98 -6.90
C ASN A 282 16.46 7.55 -8.35
N ASN A 283 15.70 8.01 -9.34
CA ASN A 283 15.86 7.72 -10.77
C ASN A 283 15.77 6.23 -11.17
N THR A 284 15.13 5.40 -10.35
CA THR A 284 15.02 3.95 -10.56
C THR A 284 13.75 3.49 -11.29
N SER A 285 12.91 4.42 -11.75
CA SER A 285 11.74 4.07 -12.57
C SER A 285 12.08 4.13 -14.07
N LEU A 286 11.96 3.01 -14.78
CA LEU A 286 12.03 2.99 -16.25
C LEU A 286 10.82 3.69 -16.86
N ALA A 287 10.91 4.99 -17.11
CA ALA A 287 9.98 5.68 -18.00
C ALA A 287 10.47 5.52 -19.46
N GLY A 288 9.95 4.53 -20.19
CA GLY A 288 9.89 4.51 -21.66
C GLY A 288 11.17 4.82 -22.45
N THR A 289 12.17 3.93 -22.43
CA THR A 289 13.25 3.91 -23.44
C THR A 289 12.76 3.21 -24.72
N PRO A 290 13.00 3.72 -25.94
CA PRO A 290 12.76 2.95 -27.16
C PRO A 290 13.67 1.72 -27.20
N VAL A 291 13.13 0.61 -27.68
CA VAL A 291 13.91 -0.60 -27.95
C VAL A 291 14.86 -0.32 -29.11
N GLU A 292 16.17 -0.33 -28.85
CA GLU A 292 17.17 -0.41 -29.92
C GLU A 292 17.20 -1.86 -30.44
N LEU A 293 16.78 -2.06 -31.68
CA LEU A 293 16.93 -3.34 -32.37
C LEU A 293 18.40 -3.55 -32.72
N ARG A 294 19.13 -4.29 -31.88
CA ARG A 294 20.42 -4.83 -32.28
C ARG A 294 20.19 -5.84 -33.40
N PHE A 295 20.58 -5.48 -34.62
CA PHE A 295 20.83 -6.46 -35.65
C PHE A 295 21.94 -7.38 -35.12
N ALA A 296 21.64 -8.67 -34.97
CA ALA A 296 22.70 -9.66 -34.97
C ALA A 296 23.39 -9.54 -36.33
N ASP A 297 24.53 -8.86 -36.37
CA ASP A 297 25.53 -9.18 -37.39
C ASP A 297 25.78 -10.69 -37.22
N PRO A 298 25.78 -11.51 -38.28
CA PRO A 298 25.97 -12.94 -38.13
C PRO A 298 27.36 -13.19 -37.57
N ALA A 299 27.49 -13.32 -36.25
CA ALA A 299 28.72 -13.75 -35.64
C ALA A 299 29.02 -15.18 -36.14
N PRO A 300 30.27 -15.48 -36.51
CA PRO A 300 30.66 -16.75 -37.09
C PRO A 300 30.36 -17.88 -36.10
N THR A 301 29.41 -18.74 -36.45
CA THR A 301 29.09 -19.93 -35.65
C THR A 301 30.25 -20.92 -35.69
N ASN A 302 30.69 -21.42 -34.54
CA ASN A 302 31.67 -22.50 -34.47
C ASN A 302 31.11 -23.76 -35.19
N PRO A 303 31.81 -24.38 -36.16
CA PRO A 303 31.30 -25.52 -36.94
C PRO A 303 31.62 -26.86 -36.23
N PRO A 304 30.79 -27.94 -36.31
CA PRO A 304 30.54 -28.72 -37.55
C PRO A 304 29.17 -29.48 -37.60
N PRO A 305 28.92 -30.48 -38.50
CA PRO A 305 28.90 -30.46 -39.97
C PRO A 305 27.52 -30.82 -40.58
N ILE A 306 27.39 -30.47 -41.86
CA ILE A 306 26.20 -30.46 -42.72
C ILE A 306 25.81 -31.85 -43.26
N VAL A 307 24.49 -32.13 -43.33
CA VAL A 307 23.88 -33.01 -44.35
C VAL A 307 23.12 -32.15 -45.35
N SER A 308 23.51 -32.26 -46.62
CA SER A 308 23.08 -31.45 -47.77
C SER A 308 21.72 -31.88 -48.34
N ILE A 309 20.86 -30.91 -48.70
CA ILE A 309 19.73 -31.08 -49.64
C ILE A 309 20.05 -30.32 -50.97
N PRO A 310 19.73 -30.86 -52.16
CA PRO A 310 20.30 -30.43 -53.44
C PRO A 310 19.60 -29.22 -54.11
N ALA A 311 20.36 -28.57 -55.01
CA ALA A 311 20.02 -27.34 -55.74
C ALA A 311 19.01 -27.51 -56.90
N ALA A 312 17.74 -27.83 -56.58
CA ALA A 312 16.66 -27.86 -57.57
C ALA A 312 15.35 -27.25 -57.05
N ALA A 313 15.37 -25.97 -56.70
CA ALA A 313 14.17 -25.13 -56.56
C ALA A 313 14.45 -23.65 -56.87
N ARG A 314 15.39 -23.37 -57.79
CA ARG A 314 15.58 -22.04 -58.38
C ARG A 314 14.69 -21.89 -59.62
N GLY A 315 13.66 -21.06 -59.53
CA GLY A 315 12.85 -20.59 -60.66
C GLY A 315 11.58 -19.93 -60.12
N CYS A 316 11.30 -18.64 -60.31
CA CYS A 316 11.54 -17.80 -61.48
C CYS A 316 12.06 -16.40 -61.08
N LEU A 317 13.20 -16.00 -61.64
CA LEU A 317 13.65 -14.60 -61.73
C LEU A 317 13.76 -14.27 -63.22
N GLN A 318 13.08 -13.21 -63.68
CA GLN A 318 13.23 -12.42 -64.94
C GLN A 318 11.90 -12.19 -65.71
N PRO A 319 11.81 -11.08 -66.50
CA PRO A 319 10.59 -10.30 -66.70
C PRO A 319 9.87 -10.54 -68.04
N ASN A 320 8.53 -10.42 -68.01
CA ASN A 320 7.53 -10.43 -69.11
C ASN A 320 7.28 -11.75 -69.89
N PRO A 321 6.12 -11.89 -70.57
CA PRO A 321 4.74 -11.78 -70.10
C PRO A 321 4.02 -13.13 -70.30
N CYS A 322 3.36 -13.68 -69.28
CA CYS A 322 2.49 -14.85 -69.50
C CYS A 322 1.17 -14.38 -70.12
N THR A 323 1.02 -14.60 -71.43
CA THR A 323 -0.26 -14.50 -72.16
C THR A 323 -1.03 -15.82 -72.09
N SER A 324 -2.35 -15.70 -72.25
CA SER A 324 -3.36 -16.74 -72.54
C SER A 324 -3.04 -18.18 -72.08
N ASN A 325 -3.72 -18.60 -71.02
CA ASN A 325 -3.84 -19.97 -70.50
C ASN A 325 -2.65 -20.49 -69.67
N GLY A 326 -2.47 -19.88 -68.49
CA GLY A 326 -2.24 -20.56 -67.21
C GLY A 326 -0.89 -21.26 -66.99
N CYS A 327 -0.24 -20.91 -65.87
CA CYS A 327 0.47 -21.87 -65.03
C CYS A 327 0.27 -21.46 -63.56
N GLN A 328 -0.66 -22.15 -62.89
CA GLN A 328 -0.76 -22.18 -61.44
C GLN A 328 0.33 -23.10 -60.87
N CYS A 329 0.83 -22.79 -59.68
CA CYS A 329 1.00 -23.78 -58.62
C CYS A 329 0.60 -23.15 -57.29
N VAL A 330 -0.46 -23.69 -56.71
CA VAL A 330 -1.00 -23.41 -55.37
C VAL A 330 -0.50 -24.51 -54.46
N THR A 331 -0.13 -24.19 -53.21
CA THR A 331 -0.70 -24.80 -51.99
C THR A 331 -0.19 -24.08 -50.74
N MET A 332 -1.12 -23.56 -49.93
CA MET A 332 -0.91 -23.24 -48.51
C MET A 332 -0.92 -24.55 -47.69
N PRO A 333 -0.38 -24.54 -46.47
CA PRO A 333 -1.28 -24.34 -45.33
C PRO A 333 -0.73 -23.41 -44.25
N ASN A 334 -1.69 -22.82 -43.54
CA ASN A 334 -1.56 -21.85 -42.47
C ASN A 334 -0.58 -22.28 -41.36
N LEU A 335 0.38 -21.42 -41.07
CA LEU A 335 1.02 -21.27 -39.75
C LEU A 335 1.15 -19.77 -39.52
N TRP A 336 0.30 -19.20 -38.66
CA TRP A 336 0.52 -17.84 -38.17
C TRP A 336 1.61 -17.93 -37.11
N VAL A 337 2.86 -17.81 -37.55
CA VAL A 337 3.96 -17.44 -36.66
C VAL A 337 3.99 -15.93 -36.68
N ALA A 338 3.85 -15.29 -35.52
CA ALA A 338 4.21 -13.88 -35.37
C ALA A 338 5.74 -13.80 -35.55
N GLN A 339 6.15 -13.68 -36.80
CA GLN A 339 7.53 -13.58 -37.22
C GLN A 339 7.75 -12.11 -37.59
N GLN A 340 8.58 -11.43 -36.79
CA GLN A 340 9.32 -10.21 -37.12
C GLN A 340 8.64 -9.24 -38.10
N PHE A 341 8.13 -8.12 -37.61
CA PHE A 341 7.88 -6.97 -38.49
C PHE A 341 9.17 -6.17 -38.64
N SER A 342 9.74 -6.19 -39.85
CA SER A 342 10.85 -5.32 -40.24
C SER A 342 10.37 -3.89 -40.49
N ALA A 343 11.22 -2.92 -40.13
CA ALA A 343 11.04 -1.51 -40.39
C ALA A 343 10.86 -1.20 -41.89
N THR A 344 9.80 -0.42 -42.16
CA THR A 344 9.54 0.52 -43.26
C THR A 344 9.71 0.08 -44.74
N ALA A 345 8.60 0.27 -45.46
CA ALA A 345 8.53 0.67 -46.86
C ALA A 345 9.11 -0.29 -47.92
N ALA A 346 8.36 -1.34 -48.25
CA ALA A 346 8.35 -1.76 -49.65
C ALA A 346 7.43 -0.82 -50.44
N THR A 347 8.07 0.19 -51.07
CA THR A 347 7.61 0.88 -52.28
C THR A 347 6.28 1.63 -52.21
N PHE A 348 6.33 2.91 -51.88
CA PHE A 348 5.60 3.88 -52.71
C PHE A 348 6.52 4.30 -53.87
N ASP A 349 6.32 3.67 -55.03
CA ASP A 349 6.82 4.17 -56.31
C ASP A 349 6.09 5.50 -56.63
N PRO A 350 6.84 6.60 -56.88
CA PRO A 350 6.26 7.90 -57.19
C PRO A 350 5.84 7.93 -58.66
N ASN A 351 4.61 7.51 -58.98
CA ASN A 351 4.03 7.89 -60.26
C ASN A 351 2.54 8.27 -60.18
N PRO A 352 2.16 9.46 -60.71
CA PRO A 352 0.80 9.97 -60.63
C PRO A 352 -0.03 9.42 -61.79
N GLY A 353 -1.04 8.61 -61.49
CA GLY A 353 -2.11 8.32 -62.45
C GLY A 353 -2.54 6.86 -62.54
N SER A 354 -3.35 6.40 -61.60
CA SER A 354 -4.62 5.71 -61.88
C SER A 354 -5.29 5.31 -60.56
N VAL A 355 -6.46 5.89 -60.35
CA VAL A 355 -7.41 5.58 -59.28
C VAL A 355 -8.20 4.31 -59.62
N SER A 356 -8.31 3.39 -58.65
CA SER A 356 -9.47 2.53 -58.31
C SER A 356 -8.95 1.36 -57.47
N GLU A 357 -9.56 0.86 -56.41
CA GLU A 357 -10.80 1.10 -55.68
C GLU A 357 -10.64 0.27 -54.41
N LEU A 358 -10.98 0.82 -53.25
CA LEU A 358 -11.64 0.16 -52.11
C LEU A 358 -11.39 0.99 -50.83
N SER A 359 -12.19 2.04 -50.69
CA SER A 359 -12.80 2.37 -49.40
C SER A 359 -14.32 2.19 -49.57
N PRO A 360 -15.01 1.68 -48.55
CA PRO A 360 -15.99 2.55 -47.89
C PRO A 360 -15.96 2.26 -46.36
N TRP A 361 -15.58 3.17 -45.46
CA TRP A 361 -16.18 4.47 -45.15
C TRP A 361 -15.19 5.42 -44.43
N PRO A 362 -15.52 6.72 -44.30
CA PRO A 362 -14.60 7.82 -44.13
C PRO A 362 -14.53 8.30 -42.68
N ASP A 363 -13.36 8.78 -42.25
CA ASP A 363 -13.28 9.84 -41.25
C ASP A 363 -12.37 10.96 -41.77
N ASP A 364 -13.06 11.95 -42.31
CA ASP A 364 -12.63 13.31 -42.59
C ASP A 364 -12.86 14.09 -41.28
N LEU A 365 -11.94 14.02 -40.31
CA LEU A 365 -11.87 14.99 -39.20
C LEU A 365 -10.41 15.26 -38.86
N GLY A 366 -9.95 16.45 -39.24
CA GLY A 366 -8.63 16.94 -38.88
C GLY A 366 -8.52 17.26 -37.40
N THR A 367 -7.72 16.50 -36.68
CA THR A 367 -7.02 16.92 -35.45
C THR A 367 -5.59 16.38 -35.48
N SER A 368 -4.68 17.27 -35.08
CA SER A 368 -3.23 17.18 -35.02
C SER A 368 -2.72 16.50 -33.75
N GLY A 369 -1.50 15.95 -33.83
CA GLY A 369 -0.57 15.84 -32.69
C GLY A 369 -0.70 14.58 -31.86
N ALA A 370 0.34 13.75 -31.90
CA ALA A 370 0.61 12.74 -30.88
C ALA A 370 2.14 12.54 -30.86
N PRO A 371 2.85 13.02 -29.82
CA PRO A 371 4.30 12.92 -29.77
C PRO A 371 4.75 11.51 -29.38
N LEU A 372 5.75 11.00 -30.11
CA LEU A 372 6.53 9.82 -29.74
C LEU A 372 7.72 10.30 -28.90
N VAL A 373 7.78 9.91 -27.62
CA VAL A 373 8.85 10.33 -26.70
C VAL A 373 9.84 9.18 -26.42
N PRO A 374 11.10 9.28 -26.87
CA PRO A 374 12.25 8.56 -26.31
C PRO A 374 12.76 9.19 -25.00
N ARG A 375 13.06 8.42 -23.94
CA ARG A 375 13.64 8.94 -22.68
C ARG A 375 14.95 8.24 -22.29
N ILE A 376 15.91 8.98 -21.70
CA ILE A 376 17.30 8.61 -21.33
C ILE A 376 17.56 9.01 -19.85
N VAL A 377 18.41 8.27 -19.11
CA VAL A 377 18.65 8.37 -17.63
C VAL A 377 20.09 8.89 -17.30
N TYR A 378 20.25 9.68 -16.21
CA TYR A 378 21.55 10.15 -15.61
C TYR A 378 22.21 9.02 -14.83
N ASP A 379 23.55 8.90 -14.87
CA ASP A 379 24.31 8.21 -13.82
C ASP A 379 25.29 9.17 -13.14
N SER A 380 25.59 8.90 -11.87
CA SER A 380 26.38 9.75 -10.95
C SER A 380 27.83 10.02 -11.38
N HIS A 381 28.27 9.57 -12.57
CA HIS A 381 29.67 9.65 -13.01
C HIS A 381 29.94 10.68 -14.11
N GLY A 382 28.93 11.45 -14.54
CA GLY A 382 29.15 12.68 -15.31
C GLY A 382 29.60 12.50 -16.78
N ASP A 383 29.49 11.31 -17.37
CA ASP A 383 29.79 11.06 -18.79
C ASP A 383 28.52 10.79 -19.60
N TRP A 384 27.84 11.87 -19.98
CA TRP A 384 26.53 11.92 -20.63
C TRP A 384 26.49 11.78 -22.16
N PHE A 385 27.65 11.71 -22.81
CA PHE A 385 27.71 12.01 -24.23
C PHE A 385 27.41 10.81 -25.15
N ASP A 386 27.43 9.58 -24.62
CA ASP A 386 27.51 8.38 -25.47
C ASP A 386 26.14 7.77 -25.85
N ILE A 387 25.11 7.85 -25.00
CA ILE A 387 23.78 7.27 -25.33
C ILE A 387 22.96 8.23 -26.22
N THR A 388 23.00 9.52 -25.92
CA THR A 388 22.24 10.57 -26.63
C THR A 388 22.75 10.80 -28.05
N GLN A 389 24.08 10.75 -28.26
CA GLN A 389 24.65 10.84 -29.61
C GLN A 389 24.30 9.60 -30.45
N ASN A 390 24.39 8.40 -29.90
CA ASN A 390 24.20 7.19 -30.71
C ASN A 390 22.74 6.94 -31.14
N ILE A 391 21.73 7.45 -30.40
CA ILE A 391 20.31 7.24 -30.72
C ILE A 391 19.72 8.36 -31.60
N LEU A 392 20.18 9.61 -31.42
CA LEU A 392 19.56 10.80 -32.03
C LEU A 392 20.42 11.48 -33.09
N THR A 393 21.63 10.98 -33.36
CA THR A 393 22.50 11.49 -34.41
C THR A 393 22.88 10.40 -35.41
N ASP A 394 23.10 10.78 -36.66
CA ASP A 394 23.61 9.84 -37.66
C ASP A 394 25.08 9.45 -37.37
N ALA A 395 25.65 8.56 -38.16
CA ALA A 395 27.01 8.05 -37.97
C ALA A 395 28.13 9.12 -37.96
N ASN A 396 27.83 10.39 -38.21
CA ASN A 396 28.77 11.52 -38.16
C ASN A 396 28.55 12.44 -36.94
N GLY A 397 27.58 12.15 -36.07
CA GLY A 397 27.26 12.99 -34.91
C GLY A 397 26.27 14.13 -35.20
N ASP A 398 25.63 14.13 -36.39
CA ASP A 398 24.63 15.12 -36.76
C ASP A 398 23.20 14.67 -36.41
N PRO A 399 22.36 15.51 -35.79
CA PRO A 399 21.01 15.15 -35.32
C PRO A 399 20.07 14.64 -36.42
N ASP A 400 19.19 13.68 -36.10
CA ASP A 400 18.20 13.16 -37.03
C ASP A 400 17.28 14.27 -37.56
N PRO A 401 17.30 14.58 -38.87
CA PRO A 401 16.53 15.68 -39.44
C PRO A 401 15.00 15.49 -39.34
N GLY A 402 14.52 14.26 -39.20
CA GLY A 402 13.13 13.92 -38.99
C GLY A 402 12.65 14.32 -37.59
N MET A 403 13.46 14.09 -36.57
CA MET A 403 13.13 14.50 -35.19
C MET A 403 13.11 16.02 -35.02
N VAL A 404 14.07 16.74 -35.61
CA VAL A 404 14.08 18.22 -35.60
C VAL A 404 12.90 18.79 -36.38
N ALA A 405 12.49 18.15 -37.48
CA ALA A 405 11.32 18.58 -38.24
C ALA A 405 10.00 18.35 -37.49
N LEU A 406 9.89 17.25 -36.74
CA LEU A 406 8.73 16.94 -35.90
C LEU A 406 8.63 17.88 -34.69
N MET A 407 9.73 18.09 -33.97
CA MET A 407 9.78 19.01 -32.82
C MET A 407 9.58 20.48 -33.25
N ASN A 408 10.01 20.85 -34.46
CA ASN A 408 9.67 22.14 -35.05
C ASN A 408 8.16 22.24 -35.38
N GLN A 409 7.58 21.16 -35.90
CA GLN A 409 6.16 21.14 -36.27
C GLN A 409 5.23 21.19 -35.06
N GLU A 410 5.61 20.56 -33.96
CA GLU A 410 4.80 20.42 -32.75
C GLU A 410 5.10 21.52 -31.71
N PHE A 411 6.37 21.89 -31.53
CA PHE A 411 6.81 22.81 -30.49
C PHE A 411 7.58 24.05 -31.00
N GLY A 412 7.78 24.19 -32.32
CA GLY A 412 8.52 25.32 -32.92
C GLY A 412 10.04 25.27 -32.72
N ILE A 413 10.56 24.15 -32.22
CA ILE A 413 11.99 23.94 -31.93
C ILE A 413 12.70 23.53 -33.22
N VAL A 414 13.50 24.45 -33.77
CA VAL A 414 14.10 24.31 -35.10
C VAL A 414 15.55 23.84 -35.08
N ASN A 415 16.17 23.76 -33.91
CA ASN A 415 17.57 23.38 -33.77
C ASN A 415 17.70 22.21 -32.80
N ALA A 416 18.68 21.36 -33.06
CA ALA A 416 18.81 20.09 -32.39
C ALA A 416 19.32 20.18 -30.96
N ASP A 417 20.09 21.22 -30.63
CA ASP A 417 20.57 21.43 -29.27
C ASP A 417 19.37 21.69 -28.34
N GLU A 418 18.40 22.50 -28.78
CA GLU A 418 17.12 22.70 -28.08
C GLU A 418 16.24 21.44 -28.08
N VAL A 419 16.28 20.59 -29.10
CA VAL A 419 15.55 19.30 -29.10
C VAL A 419 16.10 18.35 -28.03
N ILE A 420 17.43 18.25 -27.92
CA ILE A 420 18.09 17.41 -26.92
C ILE A 420 17.82 17.96 -25.50
N GLU A 421 17.90 19.28 -25.32
CA GLU A 421 17.62 19.94 -24.04
C GLU A 421 16.15 19.79 -23.60
N HIS A 422 15.21 19.89 -24.55
CA HIS A 422 13.78 19.68 -24.30
C HIS A 422 13.45 18.22 -23.93
N MET A 423 14.02 17.24 -24.63
CA MET A 423 13.82 15.82 -24.32
C MET A 423 14.46 15.39 -23.00
N ALA A 424 15.61 15.97 -22.64
CA ALA A 424 16.24 15.74 -21.34
C ALA A 424 15.41 16.33 -20.19
N SER A 425 14.75 17.48 -20.41
CA SER A 425 13.84 18.09 -19.42
C SER A 425 12.52 17.34 -19.22
N ASP A 426 12.15 16.46 -20.16
CA ASP A 426 10.91 15.68 -20.15
C ASP A 426 11.06 14.31 -19.46
N ALA A 427 12.29 13.90 -19.10
CA ALA A 427 12.50 12.77 -18.20
C ALA A 427 11.75 13.03 -16.88
N LYS A 428 11.02 12.01 -16.37
CA LYS A 428 10.27 12.14 -15.12
C LYS A 428 11.28 12.27 -13.98
N ASP A 429 11.49 13.50 -13.53
CA ASP A 429 12.24 13.80 -12.33
C ASP A 429 11.31 13.52 -11.16
N THR A 430 11.40 12.31 -10.61
CA THR A 430 10.72 12.01 -9.36
C THR A 430 11.45 12.74 -8.24
N SER A 431 10.73 13.45 -7.39
CA SER A 431 11.31 14.21 -6.28
C SER A 431 12.15 13.28 -5.42
N ASP A 432 13.46 13.46 -5.49
CA ASP A 432 14.47 12.68 -4.77
C ASP A 432 14.75 13.33 -3.40
N HIS A 433 13.68 13.51 -2.63
CA HIS A 433 13.73 14.07 -1.28
C HIS A 433 13.80 12.92 -0.27
N ASP A 434 14.94 12.21 -0.24
CA ASP A 434 15.14 11.07 0.67
C ASP A 434 15.10 11.49 2.13
N LEU A 435 15.91 12.50 2.49
CA LEU A 435 16.05 12.99 3.85
C LEU A 435 15.71 14.48 3.90
N ILE A 436 14.80 14.84 4.81
CA ILE A 436 14.42 16.22 5.10
C ILE A 436 14.97 16.60 6.47
N VAL A 437 15.71 17.70 6.52
CA VAL A 437 16.36 18.21 7.74
C VAL A 437 15.64 19.47 8.20
N LEU A 438 15.18 19.48 9.45
CA LEU A 438 14.42 20.57 10.06
C LEU A 438 15.15 21.16 11.28
N ASP A 439 15.14 22.48 11.41
CA ASP A 439 15.68 23.20 12.58
C ASP A 439 14.69 23.11 13.76
N ALA A 440 15.13 22.42 14.82
CA ALA A 440 14.37 22.18 16.03
C ALA A 440 14.97 22.91 17.25
N SER A 441 15.79 23.96 17.03
CA SER A 441 16.39 24.76 18.12
C SER A 441 15.39 25.63 18.87
N ASN A 442 14.21 25.90 18.30
CA ASN A 442 13.18 26.73 18.93
C ASN A 442 11.74 26.33 18.54
N PRO A 443 11.31 25.10 18.88
CA PRO A 443 10.04 24.54 18.42
C PRO A 443 8.81 25.32 18.94
N GLY A 444 8.94 26.01 20.08
CA GLY A 444 7.87 26.81 20.68
C GLY A 444 7.74 28.26 20.20
N ALA A 445 8.66 28.77 19.37
CA ALA A 445 8.70 30.21 19.04
C ALA A 445 7.55 30.70 18.16
N SER A 446 6.86 29.82 17.43
CA SER A 446 5.77 30.20 16.53
C SER A 446 4.72 29.08 16.45
N ILE A 447 3.85 29.03 17.45
CA ILE A 447 2.69 28.11 17.46
C ILE A 447 1.91 28.28 16.15
N GLY A 448 1.65 27.17 15.45
CA GLY A 448 0.97 27.11 14.16
C GLY A 448 1.84 27.42 12.94
N VAL A 449 3.15 27.65 13.11
CA VAL A 449 4.13 27.71 12.01
C VAL A 449 5.02 26.49 12.11
N GLY A 450 5.12 25.71 11.03
CA GLY A 450 6.00 24.53 10.97
C GLY A 450 7.48 24.90 11.20
N LEU A 451 8.26 23.91 11.63
CA LEU A 451 9.71 24.01 11.71
C LEU A 451 10.33 24.35 10.34
N PRO A 452 11.37 25.19 10.29
CA PRO A 452 12.06 25.49 9.04
C PRO A 452 12.78 24.25 8.49
N ILE A 453 12.52 23.91 7.23
CA ILE A 453 13.35 22.96 6.47
C ILE A 453 14.65 23.68 6.12
N VAL A 454 15.79 23.13 6.54
CA VAL A 454 17.12 23.70 6.34
C VAL A 454 17.97 22.95 5.33
N ASN A 455 17.66 21.68 5.06
CA ASN A 455 18.29 20.89 4.03
C ASN A 455 17.35 19.79 3.52
N VAL A 456 17.55 19.37 2.27
CA VAL A 456 16.93 18.19 1.67
C VAL A 456 18.04 17.44 0.92
N ILE A 457 18.11 16.13 1.14
CA ILE A 457 19.18 15.27 0.63
C ILE A 457 18.51 14.18 -0.21
N GLY A 458 19.02 13.96 -1.42
CA GLY A 458 18.67 12.85 -2.32
C GLY A 458 19.81 11.83 -2.44
N ASP A 459 19.67 10.90 -3.37
CA ASP A 459 20.60 9.81 -3.69
C ASP A 459 20.92 8.86 -2.51
N VAL A 460 19.99 8.68 -1.56
CA VAL A 460 20.13 7.79 -0.38
C VAL A 460 19.46 6.43 -0.60
N GLY A 461 18.53 6.28 -1.55
CA GLY A 461 18.00 4.96 -1.89
C GLY A 461 16.62 5.00 -2.55
N THR A 462 16.10 3.84 -2.95
CA THR A 462 14.77 3.76 -3.58
C THR A 462 13.66 3.57 -2.56
N THR A 463 13.90 2.66 -1.61
CA THR A 463 12.95 2.39 -0.52
C THR A 463 13.69 2.36 0.80
N LEU A 464 13.54 3.42 1.60
CA LEU A 464 14.23 3.58 2.88
C LEU A 464 13.36 3.01 3.99
N ASN A 465 13.89 2.05 4.75
CA ASN A 465 13.10 1.31 5.75
C ASN A 465 13.26 1.83 7.18
N GLY A 466 14.47 2.27 7.53
CA GLY A 466 14.89 2.65 8.88
C GLY A 466 16.17 3.49 8.83
N MET A 467 16.39 4.27 9.89
CA MET A 467 17.51 5.22 10.00
C MET A 467 17.93 5.35 11.46
N ASP A 468 19.24 5.43 11.70
CA ASP A 468 19.80 5.79 13.02
C ASP A 468 21.12 6.56 12.84
N GLN A 469 21.54 7.29 13.89
CA GLN A 469 22.72 8.15 13.87
C GLN A 469 23.87 7.53 14.65
N ASN A 470 25.09 7.56 14.10
CA ASN A 470 26.28 7.21 14.87
C ASN A 470 26.50 8.24 15.98
N PRO A 471 26.46 7.86 17.28
CA PRO A 471 26.50 8.80 18.40
C PRO A 471 27.86 9.49 18.58
N GLN A 472 28.92 9.02 17.92
CA GLN A 472 30.27 9.61 18.02
C GLN A 472 30.60 10.53 16.85
N THR A 473 30.15 10.18 15.63
CA THR A 473 30.48 10.94 14.42
C THR A 473 29.34 11.85 13.95
N GLY A 474 28.10 11.55 14.31
CA GLY A 474 26.91 12.23 13.80
C GLY A 474 26.47 11.78 12.39
N ALA A 475 27.20 10.84 11.77
CA ALA A 475 26.84 10.29 10.46
C ALA A 475 25.53 9.48 10.54
N LEU A 476 24.68 9.63 9.53
CA LEU A 476 23.39 8.94 9.44
C LEU A 476 23.58 7.62 8.71
N PHE A 477 23.01 6.54 9.23
CA PHE A 477 22.97 5.25 8.56
C PHE A 477 21.52 4.93 8.21
N VAL A 478 21.26 4.72 6.93
CA VAL A 478 19.92 4.53 6.39
C VAL A 478 19.85 3.17 5.72
N THR A 479 18.99 2.28 6.23
CA THR A 479 18.74 0.99 5.59
C THR A 479 17.84 1.20 4.38
N ASN A 480 18.22 0.68 3.21
CA ASN A 480 17.38 0.80 2.02
C ASN A 480 17.41 -0.43 1.11
N LEU A 481 16.44 -0.45 0.20
CA LEU A 481 16.46 -1.26 -1.02
C LEU A 481 16.76 -0.33 -2.19
N GLN A 482 17.74 -0.72 -3.00
CA GLN A 482 18.16 0.02 -4.17
C GLN A 482 17.69 -0.71 -5.42
N ALA A 483 16.77 -0.12 -6.18
CA ALA A 483 16.22 -0.79 -7.36
C ALA A 483 17.16 -0.74 -8.57
N LEU A 484 17.37 -1.90 -9.22
CA LEU A 484 18.21 -2.07 -10.41
C LEU A 484 17.41 -2.00 -11.70
N ASN A 485 16.37 -1.19 -11.68
CA ASN A 485 15.39 -1.06 -12.75
C ASN A 485 15.88 -0.01 -13.77
N THR A 486 17.10 -0.18 -14.29
CA THR A 486 17.72 0.68 -15.30
C THR A 486 17.98 -0.03 -16.63
N ILE A 487 17.74 -1.36 -16.69
CA ILE A 487 17.95 -2.19 -17.88
C ILE A 487 16.64 -2.82 -18.34
N ARG A 488 16.18 -2.45 -19.55
CA ARG A 488 14.96 -2.98 -20.17
C ARG A 488 15.15 -4.43 -20.65
N MET A 489 14.22 -5.33 -20.31
CA MET A 489 14.17 -6.73 -20.78
C MET A 489 15.45 -7.56 -20.49
N GLY A 490 16.25 -7.19 -19.48
CA GLY A 490 17.42 -7.96 -19.08
C GLY A 490 17.05 -9.32 -18.46
N GLU A 491 17.99 -10.26 -18.41
CA GLU A 491 17.85 -11.57 -17.72
C GLU A 491 17.70 -11.44 -16.17
N ASN A 492 17.45 -10.22 -15.66
CA ASN A 492 17.42 -9.81 -14.25
C ASN A 492 16.32 -10.50 -13.41
N LEU A 493 15.41 -11.24 -14.04
CA LEU A 493 14.23 -11.83 -13.39
C LEU A 493 14.49 -13.18 -12.72
N ASN A 494 15.74 -13.63 -12.65
CA ASN A 494 16.09 -14.86 -11.94
C ASN A 494 16.54 -14.61 -10.48
N GLY A 495 16.16 -13.46 -9.89
CA GLY A 495 16.38 -13.17 -8.47
C GLY A 495 17.42 -12.09 -8.13
N HIS A 496 17.76 -11.18 -9.06
CA HIS A 496 18.57 -9.99 -8.75
C HIS A 496 18.06 -8.74 -9.46
N PHE A 497 17.21 -7.99 -8.77
CA PHE A 497 16.63 -6.73 -9.25
C PHE A 497 16.61 -5.61 -8.19
N LEU A 498 17.08 -5.91 -6.97
CA LEU A 498 17.35 -4.94 -5.92
C LEU A 498 18.73 -5.23 -5.31
N ASP A 499 19.41 -4.19 -4.84
CA ASP A 499 20.49 -4.31 -3.86
C ASP A 499 19.98 -3.96 -2.45
N HIS A 500 20.65 -4.50 -1.44
CA HIS A 500 20.26 -4.34 -0.03
C HIS A 500 21.36 -3.59 0.72
N MET A 501 21.08 -2.33 1.03
CA MET A 501 22.13 -1.37 1.33
C MET A 501 21.97 -0.78 2.72
N ILE A 502 23.10 -0.32 3.24
CA ILE A 502 23.15 0.73 4.26
C ILE A 502 23.81 1.93 3.58
N GLU A 503 23.07 3.03 3.41
CA GLU A 503 23.68 4.29 3.00
C GLU A 503 24.18 5.05 4.22
N ILE A 504 25.41 5.54 4.14
CA ILE A 504 26.03 6.34 5.19
C ILE A 504 26.13 7.78 4.70
N VAL A 505 25.36 8.67 5.32
CA VAL A 505 25.37 10.11 5.02
C VAL A 505 26.21 10.84 6.07
N ASP A 506 27.41 11.23 5.67
CA ASP A 506 28.34 11.98 6.52
C ASP A 506 28.20 13.49 6.26
N ASP A 507 28.35 14.28 7.33
CA ASP A 507 28.17 15.74 7.31
C ASP A 507 26.85 16.19 6.64
N TYR A 508 25.71 15.61 7.03
CA TYR A 508 24.38 15.83 6.44
C TYR A 508 23.90 17.31 6.41
N MET A 509 24.56 18.20 7.15
CA MET A 509 24.31 19.64 7.15
C MET A 509 24.94 20.38 5.95
N LEU A 510 25.82 19.73 5.20
CA LEU A 510 26.37 20.29 3.96
C LEU A 510 25.32 20.25 2.84
N ALA A 511 25.37 21.22 1.94
CA ALA A 511 24.50 21.26 0.77
C ALA A 511 24.72 20.08 -0.20
N SER A 512 25.85 19.38 -0.07
CA SER A 512 26.16 18.14 -0.80
C SER A 512 26.95 17.25 0.15
N PRO A 513 26.25 16.45 0.98
CA PRO A 513 26.89 15.57 1.95
C PRO A 513 27.65 14.43 1.25
N SER A 514 28.54 13.77 1.99
CA SER A 514 29.19 12.56 1.48
C SER A 514 28.26 11.37 1.72
N ILE A 515 27.81 10.72 0.65
CA ILE A 515 27.02 9.49 0.69
C ILE A 515 27.94 8.32 0.38
N ILE A 516 27.91 7.27 1.21
CA ILE A 516 28.77 6.10 1.10
C ILE A 516 27.93 4.83 1.13
N ASP A 517 27.93 4.16 0.00
CA ASP A 517 27.25 2.88 -0.23
C ASP A 517 27.92 1.73 0.52
N SER A 518 27.12 0.99 1.30
CA SER A 518 27.54 -0.26 1.94
C SER A 518 26.57 -1.40 1.64
N ASP A 519 26.87 -2.17 0.60
CA ASP A 519 26.18 -3.42 0.26
C ASP A 519 26.37 -4.48 1.37
N LEU A 520 25.25 -4.92 1.97
CA LEU A 520 25.21 -5.93 3.03
C LEU A 520 25.66 -7.33 2.58
N HIS A 521 25.71 -7.55 1.27
CA HIS A 521 26.14 -8.79 0.62
C HIS A 521 27.56 -8.69 0.04
N SER A 522 28.22 -7.54 0.20
CA SER A 522 29.62 -7.37 -0.20
C SER A 522 30.54 -8.43 0.43
N GLY A 523 31.34 -9.07 -0.41
CA GLY A 523 32.25 -10.15 0.00
C GLY A 523 31.60 -11.53 0.16
N ILE A 524 30.34 -11.71 -0.23
CA ILE A 524 29.73 -13.04 -0.43
C ILE A 524 29.98 -13.48 -1.88
N ASP A 525 30.65 -14.62 -2.04
CA ASP A 525 31.00 -15.15 -3.37
C ASP A 525 29.75 -15.35 -4.25
N ASN A 526 29.75 -14.69 -5.41
CA ASN A 526 28.72 -14.82 -6.44
C ASN A 526 27.29 -14.58 -5.91
N PHE A 527 27.10 -13.63 -4.98
CA PHE A 527 25.77 -13.32 -4.46
C PHE A 527 24.82 -12.80 -5.55
N HIS A 528 25.32 -11.88 -6.38
CA HIS A 528 24.60 -11.24 -7.48
C HIS A 528 24.56 -12.09 -8.77
N ASP A 529 25.22 -13.26 -8.80
CA ASP A 529 25.11 -14.21 -9.91
C ASP A 529 23.93 -15.15 -9.68
N VAL A 530 22.84 -14.87 -10.39
CA VAL A 530 21.57 -15.60 -10.28
C VAL A 530 21.34 -16.63 -11.39
N SER A 531 22.41 -17.01 -12.11
CA SER A 531 22.34 -18.03 -13.15
C SER A 531 22.04 -19.44 -12.61
N ALA A 532 22.23 -19.67 -11.31
CA ALA A 532 21.92 -20.92 -10.62
C ALA A 532 21.67 -20.68 -9.12
N PRO A 533 20.98 -21.60 -8.42
CA PRO A 533 20.81 -21.52 -6.97
C PRO A 533 22.16 -21.42 -6.23
N ASN A 534 22.26 -20.51 -5.25
CA ASN A 534 23.47 -20.31 -4.44
C ASN A 534 23.17 -20.48 -2.94
N PRO A 535 23.11 -21.72 -2.41
CA PRO A 535 22.79 -21.97 -1.00
C PRO A 535 23.79 -21.36 -0.02
N SER A 536 25.05 -21.21 -0.43
CA SER A 536 26.09 -20.61 0.43
C SER A 536 25.91 -19.10 0.58
N ALA A 537 25.48 -18.41 -0.48
CA ALA A 537 25.07 -17.01 -0.43
C ALA A 537 23.80 -16.82 0.41
N LYS A 538 22.78 -17.65 0.13
CA LYS A 538 21.51 -17.65 0.86
C LYS A 538 21.69 -17.82 2.37
N ALA A 539 22.56 -18.73 2.80
CA ALA A 539 22.88 -18.93 4.21
C ALA A 539 23.50 -17.69 4.90
N LYS A 540 24.00 -16.70 4.14
CA LYS A 540 24.66 -15.48 4.63
C LYS A 540 23.90 -14.19 4.28
N SER A 541 22.80 -14.27 3.54
CA SER A 541 22.05 -13.09 3.12
C SER A 541 21.58 -12.26 4.32
N LEU A 542 21.58 -10.94 4.18
CA LEU A 542 20.93 -9.96 5.07
C LEU A 542 19.92 -9.12 4.27
N ALA A 543 19.10 -9.78 3.44
CA ALA A 543 18.11 -9.11 2.61
C ALA A 543 17.00 -8.45 3.42
N HIS A 544 16.37 -7.44 2.81
CA HIS A 544 15.32 -6.61 3.42
C HIS A 544 15.72 -6.02 4.79
N PRO A 545 16.75 -5.16 4.82
CA PRO A 545 17.14 -4.47 6.04
C PRO A 545 16.03 -3.49 6.44
N ASN A 546 15.35 -3.75 7.55
CA ASN A 546 14.14 -3.02 7.95
C ASN A 546 14.37 -1.98 9.06
N ALA A 547 15.32 -2.26 9.95
CA ALA A 547 15.65 -1.42 11.10
C ALA A 547 17.15 -1.46 11.37
N ILE A 548 17.68 -0.38 11.94
CA ILE A 548 19.06 -0.26 12.41
C ILE A 548 19.08 0.41 13.78
N ALA A 549 20.01 0.01 14.65
CA ALA A 549 20.27 0.68 15.92
C ALA A 549 21.77 0.70 16.23
N PHE A 550 22.25 1.82 16.77
CA PHE A 550 23.64 2.02 17.18
C PHE A 550 23.90 1.62 18.63
N HIS A 551 25.08 1.04 18.83
CA HIS A 551 25.66 0.95 20.16
C HIS A 551 26.19 2.33 20.59
N GLY A 552 26.08 2.67 21.87
CA GLY A 552 26.47 3.98 22.42
C GLY A 552 27.95 4.35 22.22
N SER A 553 28.82 3.36 21.98
CA SER A 553 30.22 3.61 21.61
C SER A 553 30.40 4.10 20.16
N GLY A 554 29.40 3.95 19.29
CA GLY A 554 29.48 4.25 17.85
C GLY A 554 30.41 3.32 17.05
N GLU A 555 31.03 2.32 17.67
CA GLU A 555 31.95 1.40 16.99
C GLU A 555 31.24 0.31 16.18
N TRP A 556 29.98 0.02 16.52
CA TRP A 556 29.16 -0.98 15.85
C TRP A 556 27.66 -0.64 15.91
N ALA A 557 26.91 -1.21 14.99
CA ALA A 557 25.45 -1.12 14.91
C ALA A 557 24.85 -2.50 14.61
N ALA A 558 23.54 -2.68 14.84
CA ALA A 558 22.81 -3.87 14.46
C ALA A 558 21.75 -3.54 13.42
N VAL A 559 21.54 -4.44 12.44
CA VAL A 559 20.51 -4.33 11.41
C VAL A 559 19.57 -5.54 11.44
N ALA A 560 18.26 -5.31 11.34
CA ALA A 560 17.24 -6.35 11.26
C ALA A 560 17.02 -6.74 9.79
N SER A 561 17.22 -8.01 9.45
CA SER A 561 16.97 -8.55 8.12
C SER A 561 15.65 -9.33 8.15
N LEU A 562 14.58 -8.64 7.75
CA LEU A 562 13.20 -9.15 7.80
C LEU A 562 13.07 -10.42 6.95
N GLY A 563 13.61 -10.40 5.73
CA GLY A 563 13.43 -11.46 4.75
C GLY A 563 14.15 -12.77 5.08
N MET A 564 15.19 -12.71 5.93
CA MET A 564 16.03 -13.86 6.25
C MET A 564 15.88 -14.37 7.69
N ASP A 565 15.00 -13.76 8.50
CA ASP A 565 14.78 -14.09 9.91
C ASP A 565 16.07 -14.01 10.76
N ARG A 566 16.80 -12.88 10.65
CA ARG A 566 18.10 -12.71 11.32
C ARG A 566 18.48 -11.25 11.55
N ILE A 567 19.50 -11.06 12.37
CA ILE A 567 20.19 -9.77 12.52
C ILE A 567 21.60 -9.82 11.95
N GLY A 568 22.09 -8.66 11.51
CA GLY A 568 23.49 -8.42 11.16
C GLY A 568 24.14 -7.46 12.16
N ILE A 569 25.40 -7.72 12.53
CA ILE A 569 26.22 -6.79 13.31
C ILE A 569 27.15 -6.08 12.32
N LEU A 570 27.15 -4.75 12.34
CA LEU A 570 27.84 -3.89 11.38
C LEU A 570 28.97 -3.11 12.07
N ASN A 571 30.02 -2.81 11.32
CA ASN A 571 30.99 -1.81 11.72
C ASN A 571 30.35 -0.42 11.70
N GLY A 572 30.43 0.31 12.82
CA GLY A 572 29.74 1.58 13.01
C GLY A 572 30.29 2.75 12.19
N LEU A 573 31.45 2.58 11.52
CA LEU A 573 32.03 3.59 10.64
C LEU A 573 31.85 3.27 9.16
N THR A 574 31.87 1.99 8.79
CA THR A 574 31.91 1.57 7.38
C THR A 574 30.70 0.76 6.93
N GLY A 575 29.73 0.46 7.81
CA GLY A 575 28.57 -0.38 7.49
C GLY A 575 28.89 -1.87 7.23
N ARG A 576 30.18 -2.25 7.22
CA ARG A 576 30.62 -3.60 6.88
C ARG A 576 30.11 -4.63 7.89
N VAL A 577 29.57 -5.75 7.40
CA VAL A 577 29.09 -6.83 8.26
C VAL A 577 30.23 -7.55 8.99
N LEU A 578 30.13 -7.58 10.32
CA LEU A 578 31.03 -8.23 11.27
C LEU A 578 30.50 -9.59 11.74
N GLY A 579 29.17 -9.70 11.87
CA GLY A 579 28.49 -10.84 12.49
C GLY A 579 27.07 -11.03 11.98
N ARG A 580 26.50 -12.23 12.20
CA ARG A 580 25.12 -12.57 11.85
C ARG A 580 24.55 -13.54 12.89
N LEU A 581 23.26 -13.46 13.15
CA LEU A 581 22.55 -14.39 14.02
C LEU A 581 21.11 -14.60 13.56
N ASP A 582 20.71 -15.86 13.39
CA ASP A 582 19.30 -16.20 13.17
C ASP A 582 18.49 -15.95 14.44
N VAL A 583 17.31 -15.35 14.27
CA VAL A 583 16.35 -15.05 15.33
C VAL A 583 14.97 -15.53 14.90
N PRO A 584 13.95 -15.56 15.79
CA PRO A 584 12.59 -15.91 15.39
C PRO A 584 12.07 -15.06 14.23
N SER A 585 11.11 -15.59 13.47
CA SER A 585 10.76 -15.07 12.15
C SER A 585 10.22 -13.63 12.16
N GLY A 586 10.67 -12.86 11.16
CA GLY A 586 10.22 -11.51 10.90
C GLY A 586 10.81 -10.43 11.82
N PRO A 587 12.14 -10.36 12.06
CA PRO A 587 12.74 -9.30 12.86
C PRO A 587 12.45 -7.94 12.23
N ARG A 588 11.70 -7.11 12.95
CA ARG A 588 11.13 -5.85 12.44
C ARG A 588 11.70 -4.62 13.14
N GLY A 589 12.14 -4.77 14.38
CA GLY A 589 12.72 -3.69 15.17
C GLY A 589 13.76 -4.21 16.14
N LEU A 590 14.68 -3.35 16.54
CA LEU A 590 15.72 -3.67 17.49
C LEU A 590 16.11 -2.45 18.34
N SER A 591 16.58 -2.72 19.55
CA SER A 591 17.06 -1.72 20.51
C SER A 591 18.29 -2.27 21.23
N ILE A 592 19.26 -1.41 21.54
CA ILE A 592 20.56 -1.81 22.10
C ILE A 592 20.73 -1.28 23.52
N ASP A 593 20.92 -2.20 24.46
CA ASP A 593 21.47 -1.90 25.78
C ASP A 593 23.00 -1.86 25.68
N SER A 594 23.51 -0.65 25.59
CA SER A 594 24.95 -0.41 25.42
C SER A 594 25.77 -0.67 26.69
N ALA A 595 25.14 -0.72 27.86
CA ALA A 595 25.86 -1.01 29.09
C ALA A 595 26.21 -2.50 29.22
N ASN A 596 25.45 -3.36 28.55
CA ASN A 596 25.56 -4.82 28.65
C ASN A 596 25.84 -5.52 27.32
N ASP A 597 26.21 -4.77 26.25
CA ASP A 597 26.46 -5.29 24.90
C ASP A 597 25.32 -6.21 24.41
N ARG A 598 24.07 -5.80 24.64
CA ARG A 598 22.87 -6.62 24.41
C ARG A 598 21.90 -5.96 23.44
N ILE A 599 21.40 -6.75 22.49
CA ILE A 599 20.36 -6.33 21.55
C ILE A 599 19.04 -6.99 21.98
N TYR A 600 17.96 -6.23 21.95
CA TYR A 600 16.60 -6.76 22.01
C TYR A 600 15.97 -6.64 20.62
N VAL A 601 15.39 -7.74 20.13
CA VAL A 601 14.82 -7.83 18.78
C VAL A 601 13.35 -8.17 18.88
N LEU A 602 12.48 -7.37 18.27
CA LEU A 602 11.07 -7.72 18.07
C LEU A 602 10.90 -8.39 16.71
N SER A 603 10.43 -9.63 16.74
CA SER A 603 10.10 -10.42 15.56
C SER A 603 8.58 -10.45 15.38
N ARG A 604 8.08 -9.78 14.33
CA ARG A 604 6.64 -9.56 14.08
C ARG A 604 5.91 -10.82 13.62
N HIS A 605 6.55 -11.71 12.86
CA HIS A 605 5.84 -12.91 12.38
C HIS A 605 5.77 -13.97 13.47
N ALA A 606 6.85 -14.16 14.22
CA ALA A 606 6.88 -15.06 15.37
C ALA A 606 6.26 -14.45 16.63
N MET A 607 5.97 -13.14 16.64
CA MET A 607 5.50 -12.39 17.81
C MET A 607 6.37 -12.60 19.05
N THR A 608 7.68 -12.41 18.93
CA THR A 608 8.63 -12.60 20.04
C THR A 608 9.50 -11.38 20.30
N VAL A 609 9.87 -11.17 21.56
CA VAL A 609 11.04 -10.35 21.93
C VAL A 609 12.21 -11.28 22.25
N THR A 610 13.32 -11.12 21.55
CA THR A 610 14.53 -11.95 21.72
C THR A 610 15.69 -11.09 22.22
N ALA A 611 16.37 -11.54 23.28
CA ALA A 611 17.59 -10.93 23.80
C ALA A 611 18.81 -11.63 23.22
N VAL A 612 19.75 -10.84 22.68
CA VAL A 612 20.98 -11.32 22.03
C VAL A 612 22.19 -10.69 22.71
N ASP A 613 23.12 -11.52 23.16
CA ASP A 613 24.43 -11.11 23.63
C ASP A 613 25.41 -10.95 22.46
N VAL A 614 26.10 -9.81 22.43
CA VAL A 614 27.03 -9.43 21.35
C VAL A 614 28.43 -9.14 21.88
N THR A 615 28.80 -9.74 23.01
CA THR A 615 30.16 -9.59 23.57
C THR A 615 31.26 -10.04 22.59
N THR A 616 30.92 -10.91 21.64
CA THR A 616 31.76 -11.28 20.49
C THR A 616 30.99 -11.20 19.18
N PHE A 617 31.43 -10.35 18.25
CA PHE A 617 30.75 -10.13 16.96
C PHE A 617 30.72 -11.35 16.04
N ASP A 618 31.71 -12.23 16.10
CA ASP A 618 31.80 -13.43 15.27
C ASP A 618 30.98 -14.61 15.79
N ALA A 619 30.45 -14.51 17.02
CA ALA A 619 29.62 -15.52 17.65
C ALA A 619 28.53 -14.94 18.58
N PRO A 620 27.69 -13.98 18.12
CA PRO A 620 26.56 -13.48 18.90
C PRO A 620 25.63 -14.64 19.29
N GLN A 621 24.98 -14.57 20.45
CA GLN A 621 24.15 -15.65 20.97
C GLN A 621 22.79 -15.15 21.44
N VAL A 622 21.72 -15.87 21.10
CA VAL A 622 20.43 -15.69 21.78
C VAL A 622 20.60 -16.14 23.23
N VAL A 623 20.32 -15.23 24.17
CA VAL A 623 20.39 -15.52 25.61
C VAL A 623 19.02 -15.76 26.22
N ASP A 624 17.98 -15.17 25.63
CA ASP A 624 16.60 -15.39 26.05
C ASP A 624 15.62 -15.02 24.92
N SER A 625 14.42 -15.57 24.95
CA SER A 625 13.34 -15.21 24.03
C SER A 625 11.99 -15.34 24.73
N ARG A 626 11.11 -14.37 24.48
CA ARG A 626 9.77 -14.31 25.05
C ARG A 626 8.74 -14.10 23.97
N GLU A 627 7.80 -15.03 23.87
CA GLU A 627 6.61 -14.89 23.05
C GLU A 627 5.66 -13.84 23.65
N LEU A 628 5.08 -13.06 22.75
CA LEU A 628 4.00 -12.13 22.99
C LEU A 628 2.70 -12.77 22.52
N PHE A 629 1.59 -12.43 23.17
CA PHE A 629 0.29 -12.93 22.78
C PHE A 629 -0.05 -12.53 21.32
N ASN A 630 -0.55 -13.49 20.53
CA ASN A 630 -0.89 -13.28 19.12
C ASN A 630 -2.36 -13.63 18.83
N PRO A 631 -3.26 -12.65 18.69
CA PRO A 631 -4.66 -12.88 18.35
C PRO A 631 -4.93 -13.07 16.84
N GLU A 632 -3.89 -13.18 16.01
CA GLU A 632 -4.05 -13.36 14.58
C GLU A 632 -4.55 -14.78 14.26
N PRO A 633 -5.61 -14.92 13.45
CA PRO A 633 -6.07 -16.22 12.94
C PRO A 633 -4.94 -17.00 12.25
N ARG A 634 -4.98 -18.33 12.37
CA ARG A 634 -3.97 -19.25 11.81
C ARG A 634 -3.74 -19.04 10.31
N GLN A 635 -4.81 -18.80 9.54
CA GLN A 635 -4.71 -18.61 8.10
C GLN A 635 -3.91 -17.34 7.72
N ILE A 636 -3.88 -16.33 8.59
CA ILE A 636 -3.02 -15.15 8.43
C ILE A 636 -1.57 -15.49 8.77
N ARG A 637 -1.35 -16.16 9.91
CA ARG A 637 -0.02 -16.53 10.42
C ARG A 637 0.74 -17.43 9.43
N ASP A 638 0.08 -18.46 8.93
CA ASP A 638 0.68 -19.48 8.06
C ASP A 638 0.99 -18.94 6.66
N GLY A 639 0.12 -18.09 6.13
CA GLY A 639 0.24 -17.50 4.80
C GLY A 639 1.23 -16.33 4.72
N ARG A 640 1.40 -15.57 5.80
CA ARG A 640 2.23 -14.33 5.82
C ARG A 640 3.67 -14.56 5.36
N LYS A 641 4.26 -15.70 5.70
CA LYS A 641 5.68 -16.01 5.39
C LYS A 641 6.00 -15.98 3.89
N PHE A 642 5.04 -16.30 3.03
CA PHE A 642 5.24 -16.34 1.58
C PHE A 642 5.39 -14.95 0.97
N HIS A 643 4.83 -13.92 1.62
CA HIS A 643 4.99 -12.52 1.20
C HIS A 643 6.37 -11.97 1.54
N TYR A 644 6.81 -12.17 2.79
CA TYR A 644 7.99 -11.50 3.35
C TYR A 644 9.29 -12.30 3.25
N SER A 645 9.25 -13.63 3.21
CA SER A 645 10.47 -14.43 3.28
C SER A 645 11.23 -14.41 1.95
N THR A 646 12.47 -13.94 1.99
CA THR A 646 13.36 -14.00 0.82
C THR A 646 13.95 -15.39 0.62
N LYS A 647 13.68 -16.33 1.55
CA LYS A 647 14.11 -17.73 1.48
C LYS A 647 13.47 -18.49 0.32
N PHE A 648 12.50 -17.93 -0.40
CA PHE A 648 11.98 -18.55 -1.63
C PHE A 648 12.78 -18.17 -2.88
N SER A 649 13.71 -17.21 -2.80
CA SER A 649 14.61 -16.84 -3.91
C SER A 649 15.90 -17.67 -3.95
N ASN A 650 16.58 -17.66 -5.11
CA ASN A 650 17.80 -18.44 -5.38
C ASN A 650 18.98 -18.18 -4.44
N ASN A 651 19.23 -16.91 -4.14
CA ASN A 651 20.32 -16.41 -3.31
C ASN A 651 19.84 -15.84 -1.98
N GLY A 652 18.53 -15.88 -1.68
CA GLY A 652 17.96 -15.30 -0.48
C GLY A 652 17.85 -13.77 -0.51
N ALA A 653 17.76 -13.16 -1.69
CA ALA A 653 17.72 -11.70 -1.86
C ALA A 653 16.29 -11.13 -1.86
N HIS A 654 15.30 -11.78 -2.48
CA HIS A 654 14.02 -11.11 -2.79
C HIS A 654 12.79 -11.95 -2.41
N SER A 655 11.68 -11.24 -2.19
CA SER A 655 10.34 -11.80 -1.96
C SER A 655 9.28 -10.92 -2.62
N CYS A 656 7.99 -11.23 -2.46
CA CYS A 656 6.91 -10.36 -2.93
C CYS A 656 6.95 -8.97 -2.28
N ASP A 657 7.36 -8.88 -1.01
CA ASP A 657 7.54 -7.62 -0.27
C ASP A 657 8.56 -6.66 -0.91
N SER A 658 9.46 -7.17 -1.76
CA SER A 658 10.41 -6.34 -2.52
C SER A 658 9.73 -5.30 -3.41
N CYS A 659 8.62 -5.66 -4.05
CA CYS A 659 7.85 -4.76 -4.92
C CYS A 659 6.52 -4.35 -4.27
N HIS A 660 6.01 -5.17 -3.35
CA HIS A 660 4.79 -4.93 -2.59
C HIS A 660 5.11 -4.69 -1.11
N PRO A 661 5.91 -3.66 -0.77
CA PRO A 661 6.34 -3.43 0.60
C PRO A 661 5.14 -3.26 1.50
N ASN A 662 5.10 -4.05 2.56
CA ASN A 662 4.02 -4.07 3.55
C ASN A 662 2.65 -4.34 2.93
N THR A 663 2.60 -5.25 1.95
CA THR A 663 1.42 -5.63 1.16
C THR A 663 0.81 -4.49 0.32
N ASP A 664 1.56 -3.41 0.15
CA ASP A 664 1.13 -2.25 -0.62
C ASP A 664 1.83 -2.24 -1.99
N PHE A 665 2.33 -1.08 -2.43
CA PHE A 665 3.08 -0.92 -3.68
C PHE A 665 4.33 -0.07 -3.40
N ASP A 666 5.45 -0.45 -4.01
CA ASP A 666 6.78 0.17 -3.86
C ASP A 666 6.96 1.47 -4.59
N ARG A 667 5.93 1.83 -5.33
CA ARG A 667 5.89 2.99 -6.17
C ARG A 667 6.71 2.90 -7.49
N LEU A 668 7.08 1.67 -7.83
CA LEU A 668 7.85 1.17 -8.98
C LEU A 668 7.04 0.98 -10.27
N ALA A 669 7.55 1.38 -11.44
CA ALA A 669 7.18 0.78 -12.73
C ALA A 669 8.26 -0.23 -13.16
N TRP A 670 7.90 -1.51 -13.26
CA TRP A 670 8.85 -2.59 -13.52
C TRP A 670 8.70 -3.19 -14.92
N ASP A 671 9.78 -3.30 -15.69
CA ASP A 671 9.77 -3.98 -17.00
C ASP A 671 10.25 -5.44 -16.87
N LEU A 672 9.36 -6.32 -16.37
CA LEU A 672 9.65 -7.72 -16.02
C LEU A 672 9.24 -8.74 -17.11
N GLY A 673 9.52 -8.47 -18.38
CA GLY A 673 9.20 -9.38 -19.49
C GLY A 673 10.21 -10.52 -19.73
N ALA A 674 9.75 -11.68 -20.20
CA ALA A 674 10.60 -12.82 -20.56
C ALA A 674 10.51 -13.19 -22.06
N PHE A 675 11.66 -13.45 -22.71
CA PHE A 675 11.73 -13.84 -24.12
C PHE A 675 11.44 -15.34 -24.34
N GLY A 676 10.77 -15.68 -25.45
CA GLY A 676 10.62 -17.07 -25.91
C GLY A 676 9.48 -17.88 -25.30
N ILE A 677 8.63 -17.26 -24.48
CA ILE A 677 7.40 -17.86 -23.93
C ILE A 677 6.26 -17.71 -24.96
N ALA A 678 5.28 -18.62 -24.96
CA ALA A 678 4.10 -18.50 -25.83
C ALA A 678 3.13 -17.43 -25.30
N ASN A 679 2.27 -16.90 -26.17
CA ASN A 679 1.17 -16.02 -25.74
C ASN A 679 0.28 -16.73 -24.73
N GLN A 680 -0.11 -16.01 -23.68
CA GLN A 680 -0.92 -16.52 -22.59
C GLN A 680 -2.42 -16.45 -22.93
N PRO A 681 -3.30 -17.17 -22.22
CA PRO A 681 -4.75 -17.01 -22.36
C PRO A 681 -5.14 -15.55 -22.07
N GLY A 682 -5.94 -14.92 -22.94
CA GLY A 682 -6.48 -13.59 -22.66
C GLY A 682 -7.68 -13.68 -21.70
N PRO A 683 -8.09 -12.57 -21.07
CA PRO A 683 -9.36 -12.50 -20.35
C PRO A 683 -10.54 -12.90 -21.27
N PRO A 684 -11.69 -13.32 -20.72
CA PRO A 684 -12.79 -13.94 -21.47
C PRO A 684 -13.31 -13.15 -22.68
N ASN A 685 -13.08 -11.83 -22.68
CA ASN A 685 -13.53 -10.89 -23.70
C ASN A 685 -12.42 -10.48 -24.70
N MET A 686 -11.23 -11.09 -24.63
CA MET A 686 -10.11 -10.80 -25.54
C MET A 686 -9.55 -12.04 -26.25
N PRO A 687 -9.22 -11.94 -27.55
CA PRO A 687 -8.51 -13.01 -28.24
C PRO A 687 -7.10 -13.25 -27.66
N ASN A 688 -6.72 -14.51 -27.42
CA ASN A 688 -5.38 -14.91 -26.93
C ASN A 688 -4.19 -14.34 -27.74
N ALA A 689 -4.42 -13.89 -28.98
CA ALA A 689 -3.41 -13.25 -29.82
C ALA A 689 -2.86 -11.93 -29.23
N PHE A 690 -3.57 -11.30 -28.29
CA PHE A 690 -3.21 -10.02 -27.70
C PHE A 690 -2.48 -10.12 -26.34
N ASN A 691 -2.40 -11.31 -25.72
CA ASN A 691 -1.71 -11.47 -24.42
C ASN A 691 -0.26 -11.96 -24.61
N HIS A 692 0.63 -11.04 -25.02
CA HIS A 692 2.04 -11.33 -25.32
C HIS A 692 2.89 -11.49 -24.04
N PRO A 693 3.93 -12.36 -24.02
CA PRO A 693 4.81 -12.57 -22.85
C PRO A 693 5.69 -11.36 -22.47
N LEU A 694 6.02 -10.49 -23.43
CA LEU A 694 6.64 -9.20 -23.14
C LEU A 694 5.55 -8.22 -22.68
N LYS A 695 5.63 -7.84 -21.40
CA LYS A 695 4.66 -7.02 -20.68
C LYS A 695 4.91 -5.51 -20.83
N GLY A 696 6.18 -5.11 -21.02
CA GLY A 696 6.59 -3.71 -20.88
C GLY A 696 6.56 -3.26 -19.41
N PRO A 697 6.85 -1.98 -19.13
CA PRO A 697 6.77 -1.42 -17.79
C PRO A 697 5.37 -1.58 -17.20
N MET A 698 5.30 -2.10 -15.97
CA MET A 698 4.08 -2.24 -15.19
C MET A 698 4.26 -1.66 -13.80
N VAL A 699 3.40 -0.71 -13.42
CA VAL A 699 3.36 -0.17 -12.06
C VAL A 699 2.88 -1.23 -11.09
N THR A 700 3.53 -1.32 -9.94
CA THR A 700 3.10 -2.26 -8.91
C THR A 700 1.70 -1.90 -8.39
N GLN A 701 0.84 -2.90 -8.22
CA GLN A 701 -0.50 -2.74 -7.67
C GLN A 701 -0.50 -3.00 -6.16
N SER A 702 -1.32 -2.29 -5.39
CA SER A 702 -1.54 -2.63 -3.98
C SER A 702 -2.15 -4.03 -3.86
N LEU A 703 -1.70 -4.84 -2.90
CA LEU A 703 -2.31 -6.14 -2.58
C LEU A 703 -3.50 -6.01 -1.60
N ARG A 704 -3.77 -4.79 -1.11
CA ARG A 704 -4.84 -4.50 -0.15
C ARG A 704 -6.21 -4.57 -0.83
N GLY A 705 -7.17 -5.19 -0.15
CA GLY A 705 -8.56 -5.24 -0.58
C GLY A 705 -8.82 -6.11 -1.81
N LEU A 706 -7.92 -7.04 -2.16
CA LEU A 706 -8.06 -7.94 -3.32
C LEU A 706 -9.19 -8.96 -3.22
N ASP A 707 -9.71 -9.21 -2.02
CA ASP A 707 -10.78 -10.18 -1.81
C ASP A 707 -11.99 -9.91 -2.72
N ARG A 708 -12.43 -10.93 -3.46
CA ARG A 708 -13.59 -10.90 -4.38
C ARG A 708 -13.47 -9.96 -5.59
N HIS A 709 -12.27 -9.52 -5.93
CA HIS A 709 -11.98 -8.63 -7.08
C HIS A 709 -11.19 -9.32 -8.21
N GLU A 710 -11.39 -10.62 -8.41
CA GLU A 710 -10.86 -11.34 -9.57
C GLU A 710 -11.63 -11.03 -10.88
N PRO A 711 -11.02 -11.14 -12.08
CA PRO A 711 -9.62 -11.51 -12.35
C PRO A 711 -8.60 -10.42 -11.98
N LEU A 712 -7.41 -10.85 -11.58
CA LEU A 712 -6.31 -10.05 -11.04
C LEU A 712 -5.30 -9.64 -12.14
N HIS A 713 -4.31 -8.82 -11.76
CA HIS A 713 -3.26 -8.23 -12.60
C HIS A 713 -3.80 -7.18 -13.59
N TRP A 714 -2.98 -6.19 -13.97
CA TRP A 714 -3.35 -5.12 -14.89
C TRP A 714 -4.00 -5.58 -16.20
N ARG A 715 -3.64 -6.77 -16.69
CA ARG A 715 -4.16 -7.34 -17.94
C ARG A 715 -5.36 -8.27 -17.75
N GLY A 716 -5.76 -8.55 -16.51
CA GLY A 716 -6.82 -9.52 -16.21
C GLY A 716 -6.50 -10.96 -16.60
N ASP A 717 -5.22 -11.29 -16.75
CA ASP A 717 -4.73 -12.60 -17.19
C ASP A 717 -4.48 -13.57 -16.02
N LYS A 718 -4.82 -13.17 -14.79
CA LYS A 718 -4.76 -14.01 -13.59
C LYS A 718 -6.16 -14.22 -13.02
N PRO A 719 -6.93 -15.19 -13.55
CA PRO A 719 -8.28 -15.52 -13.06
C PRO A 719 -8.38 -15.75 -11.55
N VAL A 720 -7.35 -16.34 -10.93
CA VAL A 720 -7.29 -16.57 -9.47
C VAL A 720 -5.89 -16.28 -8.95
N PHE A 721 -5.77 -16.13 -7.62
CA PHE A 721 -4.49 -15.84 -6.97
C PHE A 721 -3.45 -16.96 -7.19
N GLN A 722 -3.88 -18.21 -7.28
CA GLN A 722 -3.01 -19.37 -7.51
C GLN A 722 -2.23 -19.27 -8.84
N ASP A 723 -2.74 -18.51 -9.81
CA ASP A 723 -2.07 -18.30 -11.10
C ASP A 723 -0.76 -17.50 -10.98
N PHE A 724 -0.48 -16.89 -9.81
CA PHE A 724 0.79 -16.23 -9.51
C PHE A 724 1.89 -17.18 -9.03
N ASN A 725 1.63 -18.47 -8.83
CA ASN A 725 2.66 -19.41 -8.33
C ASN A 725 3.91 -19.46 -9.22
N GLU A 726 3.75 -19.27 -10.53
CA GLU A 726 4.86 -19.20 -11.49
C GLU A 726 5.89 -18.09 -11.16
N ALA A 727 5.51 -17.06 -10.38
CA ALA A 727 6.40 -15.97 -9.99
C ALA A 727 7.52 -16.43 -9.04
N PHE A 728 7.27 -17.46 -8.22
CA PHE A 728 8.31 -18.02 -7.36
C PHE A 728 9.48 -18.58 -8.18
N ALA A 729 9.18 -19.22 -9.31
CA ALA A 729 10.20 -19.71 -10.23
C ALA A 729 10.75 -18.59 -11.13
N ASN A 730 9.86 -17.82 -11.78
CA ASN A 730 10.24 -16.93 -12.88
C ASN A 730 10.67 -15.52 -12.47
N LEU A 731 10.41 -15.09 -11.23
CA LEU A 731 10.84 -13.79 -10.70
C LEU A 731 11.86 -13.93 -9.57
N LEU A 732 11.65 -14.91 -8.67
CA LEU A 732 12.57 -15.14 -7.55
C LEU A 732 13.70 -16.12 -7.90
N GLY A 733 13.61 -16.76 -9.08
CA GLY A 733 14.51 -17.81 -9.53
C GLY A 733 14.36 -19.15 -8.79
N GLY A 734 13.41 -19.25 -7.85
CA GLY A 734 13.21 -20.40 -6.98
C GLY A 734 12.39 -21.54 -7.59
N GLU A 735 11.60 -22.20 -6.75
CA GLU A 735 10.66 -23.25 -7.16
C GLU A 735 9.23 -22.81 -6.81
N GLU A 736 8.26 -23.18 -7.65
CA GLU A 736 6.84 -23.04 -7.32
C GLU A 736 6.54 -23.78 -6.00
N ILE A 737 5.66 -23.19 -5.19
CA ILE A 737 5.29 -23.78 -3.90
C ILE A 737 4.10 -24.74 -4.06
N PRO A 738 3.89 -25.70 -3.14
CA PRO A 738 2.73 -26.58 -3.12
C PRO A 738 1.38 -25.84 -3.18
N SER A 739 0.33 -26.52 -3.65
CA SER A 739 -1.02 -25.93 -3.74
C SER A 739 -1.53 -25.42 -2.40
N ASP A 740 -1.33 -26.20 -1.34
CA ASP A 740 -1.85 -25.91 -0.01
C ASP A 740 -1.12 -24.67 0.58
N ASP A 741 0.16 -24.50 0.25
CA ASP A 741 0.96 -23.32 0.59
C ASP A 741 0.47 -22.07 -0.19
N MET A 742 0.13 -22.22 -1.48
CA MET A 742 -0.50 -21.13 -2.25
C MET A 742 -1.89 -20.76 -1.71
N ASP A 743 -2.66 -21.73 -1.21
CA ASP A 743 -3.96 -21.48 -0.60
C ASP A 743 -3.83 -20.73 0.73
N ALA A 744 -2.84 -21.08 1.56
CA ALA A 744 -2.49 -20.31 2.75
C ALA A 744 -2.04 -18.88 2.40
N PHE A 745 -1.20 -18.71 1.37
CA PHE A 745 -0.77 -17.39 0.91
C PHE A 745 -1.96 -16.55 0.40
N ASN A 746 -2.86 -17.15 -0.37
CA ASN A 746 -4.09 -16.52 -0.83
C ASN A 746 -4.98 -16.08 0.34
N ALA A 747 -5.14 -16.91 1.37
CA ALA A 747 -5.92 -16.57 2.56
C ALA A 747 -5.32 -15.34 3.29
N PHE A 748 -3.99 -15.29 3.43
CA PHE A 748 -3.31 -14.12 3.96
C PHE A 748 -3.59 -12.86 3.12
N ILE A 749 -3.34 -12.88 1.81
CA ILE A 749 -3.54 -11.69 0.96
C ILE A 749 -4.99 -11.20 0.95
N LYS A 750 -5.96 -12.12 0.93
CA LYS A 750 -7.39 -11.76 0.98
C LYS A 750 -7.83 -11.15 2.31
N SER A 751 -7.08 -11.38 3.39
CA SER A 751 -7.36 -10.76 4.70
C SER A 751 -6.99 -9.29 4.78
N VAL A 752 -6.08 -8.81 3.91
CA VAL A 752 -5.47 -7.49 4.05
C VAL A 752 -6.43 -6.40 3.56
N VAL A 753 -6.70 -5.42 4.42
CA VAL A 753 -7.61 -4.30 4.11
C VAL A 753 -6.89 -2.96 3.97
N TYR A 754 -7.59 -2.00 3.37
CA TYR A 754 -7.20 -0.59 3.42
C TYR A 754 -7.55 0.02 4.78
N ARG A 755 -6.73 0.99 5.20
CA ARG A 755 -6.97 1.84 6.36
C ARG A 755 -8.17 2.78 6.10
N PRO A 756 -8.74 3.41 7.13
CA PRO A 756 -9.76 4.44 6.94
C PRO A 756 -9.28 5.55 6.00
N ASN A 757 -10.17 6.08 5.15
CA ASN A 757 -9.83 7.19 4.27
C ASN A 757 -10.00 8.52 5.02
N PRO A 758 -8.94 9.35 5.14
CA PRO A 758 -8.96 10.56 5.97
C PRO A 758 -9.89 11.67 5.43
N TYR A 759 -10.43 11.55 4.22
CA TYR A 759 -11.36 12.52 3.64
C TYR A 759 -12.83 12.31 4.06
N PHE A 760 -13.09 11.31 4.90
CA PHE A 760 -14.36 11.14 5.59
C PHE A 760 -14.29 11.72 7.01
N LYS A 761 -15.41 12.26 7.49
CA LYS A 761 -15.62 12.58 8.91
C LYS A 761 -15.81 11.28 9.70
N ARG A 762 -15.67 11.31 11.03
CA ARG A 762 -15.98 10.16 11.91
C ARG A 762 -17.47 9.75 11.81
N THR A 763 -18.34 10.63 11.33
CA THR A 763 -19.75 10.32 11.00
C THR A 763 -19.93 9.54 9.69
N ASN A 764 -18.86 9.31 8.94
CA ASN A 764 -18.87 8.78 7.57
C ASN A 764 -19.50 9.71 6.52
N ALA A 765 -19.68 10.99 6.84
CA ALA A 765 -19.97 12.03 5.85
C ALA A 765 -18.66 12.52 5.20
N TYR A 766 -18.72 13.06 3.99
CA TYR A 766 -17.54 13.66 3.35
C TYR A 766 -17.08 14.92 4.10
N LYS A 767 -15.76 15.11 4.22
CA LYS A 767 -15.17 16.39 4.66
C LYS A 767 -15.35 17.49 3.62
N GLU A 768 -15.31 17.12 2.33
CA GLU A 768 -15.58 17.99 1.18
C GLU A 768 -16.98 17.70 0.62
N PRO A 769 -17.97 18.60 0.80
CA PRO A 769 -19.34 18.38 0.32
C PRO A 769 -19.45 18.08 -1.18
N ARG A 770 -18.53 18.58 -2.02
CA ARG A 770 -18.52 18.30 -3.47
C ARG A 770 -18.34 16.83 -3.82
N ALA A 771 -17.68 16.05 -2.95
CA ALA A 771 -17.47 14.63 -3.16
C ALA A 771 -18.80 13.86 -3.31
N LEU A 772 -19.88 14.34 -2.69
CA LEU A 772 -21.19 13.70 -2.83
C LEU A 772 -21.76 13.82 -4.26
N ASN A 773 -21.72 15.04 -4.82
CA ASN A 773 -22.09 15.27 -6.22
C ASN A 773 -21.16 14.52 -7.17
N GLY A 774 -19.89 14.38 -6.78
CA GLY A 774 -18.89 13.62 -7.49
C GLY A 774 -19.23 12.14 -7.57
N LEU A 775 -19.70 11.54 -6.46
CA LEU A 775 -20.13 10.14 -6.43
C LEU A 775 -21.33 9.90 -7.34
N VAL A 776 -22.29 10.83 -7.39
CA VAL A 776 -23.41 10.76 -8.36
C VAL A 776 -22.87 10.78 -9.80
N THR A 777 -21.94 11.70 -10.07
CA THR A 777 -21.31 11.80 -11.39
C THR A 777 -20.55 10.51 -11.72
N TYR A 778 -19.80 9.94 -10.77
CA TYR A 778 -19.11 8.67 -10.93
C TYR A 778 -20.06 7.54 -11.32
N ILE A 779 -21.16 7.36 -10.58
CA ILE A 779 -22.14 6.32 -10.85
C ILE A 779 -22.77 6.49 -12.24
N ASN A 780 -23.02 7.72 -12.68
CA ASN A 780 -23.65 7.98 -13.97
C ASN A 780 -22.73 7.73 -15.18
N PHE A 781 -21.42 7.94 -15.02
CA PHE A 781 -20.48 7.97 -16.14
C PHE A 781 -19.42 6.85 -16.12
N CYS A 782 -19.11 6.29 -14.95
CA CYS A 782 -18.05 5.29 -14.76
C CYS A 782 -18.60 3.88 -14.46
N ASN A 783 -19.86 3.74 -14.06
CA ASN A 783 -20.51 2.47 -13.69
C ASN A 783 -20.65 1.47 -14.86
N ALA A 784 -20.34 1.85 -16.11
CA ALA A 784 -20.28 0.89 -17.20
C ALA A 784 -19.18 -0.17 -16.98
N CYS A 785 -18.03 0.25 -16.43
CA CYS A 785 -16.87 -0.59 -16.19
C CYS A 785 -16.63 -0.84 -14.69
N HIS A 786 -16.98 0.14 -13.85
CA HIS A 786 -16.80 0.13 -12.39
C HIS A 786 -18.14 -0.08 -11.69
N GLN A 787 -18.70 -1.27 -11.86
CA GLN A 787 -20.09 -1.57 -11.52
C GLN A 787 -20.29 -1.70 -10.02
N VAL A 788 -21.42 -1.23 -9.51
CA VAL A 788 -21.96 -1.73 -8.25
C VAL A 788 -22.53 -3.14 -8.50
N ILE A 789 -21.89 -4.17 -7.95
CA ILE A 789 -22.21 -5.59 -8.20
C ILE A 789 -23.04 -6.15 -7.03
N PRO A 790 -24.34 -6.45 -7.24
CA PRO A 790 -25.18 -7.01 -6.18
C PRO A 790 -24.72 -8.37 -5.66
N ALA A 791 -24.08 -9.17 -6.52
CA ALA A 791 -23.49 -10.45 -6.14
C ALA A 791 -22.32 -10.32 -5.14
N LEU A 792 -21.69 -9.14 -5.08
CA LEU A 792 -20.69 -8.82 -4.05
C LEU A 792 -21.33 -8.21 -2.79
N GLY A 793 -22.65 -8.00 -2.76
CA GLY A 793 -23.31 -7.27 -1.67
C GLY A 793 -23.53 -5.78 -2.00
N ASN A 794 -23.62 -5.45 -3.30
CA ASN A 794 -23.66 -4.08 -3.84
C ASN A 794 -22.35 -3.31 -3.63
N GLU A 795 -21.21 -3.99 -3.83
CA GLU A 795 -19.89 -3.36 -3.82
C GLU A 795 -19.52 -2.82 -5.18
N PHE A 796 -18.65 -1.81 -5.23
CA PHE A 796 -17.90 -1.52 -6.44
C PHE A 796 -17.05 -2.74 -6.83
N GLY A 797 -17.22 -3.22 -8.05
CA GLY A 797 -16.43 -4.27 -8.69
C GLY A 797 -16.16 -3.92 -10.14
N HIS A 798 -15.47 -4.79 -10.87
CA HIS A 798 -15.37 -4.71 -12.32
C HIS A 798 -16.05 -5.92 -12.95
N ASP A 799 -16.57 -5.77 -14.16
CA ASP A 799 -17.25 -6.86 -14.88
C ASP A 799 -16.27 -7.81 -15.61
N GLY A 800 -14.96 -7.63 -15.36
CA GLY A 800 -13.89 -8.36 -16.04
C GLY A 800 -13.76 -8.04 -17.53
N SER A 801 -14.48 -7.04 -18.03
CA SER A 801 -14.32 -6.56 -19.41
C SER A 801 -13.11 -5.65 -19.50
N ALA A 802 -12.27 -5.92 -20.50
CA ALA A 802 -11.14 -5.07 -20.82
C ALA A 802 -11.56 -4.10 -21.93
N PHE A 803 -11.28 -2.81 -21.72
CA PHE A 803 -11.56 -1.78 -22.72
C PHE A 803 -10.30 -1.43 -23.50
N THR A 804 -10.46 -1.25 -24.81
CA THR A 804 -9.52 -0.54 -25.68
C THR A 804 -10.06 0.88 -25.83
N THR A 805 -9.35 1.90 -25.35
CA THR A 805 -9.81 3.29 -25.49
C THR A 805 -9.55 3.78 -26.93
N ASN A 806 -10.57 4.38 -27.57
CA ASN A 806 -10.47 4.94 -28.92
C ASN A 806 -9.69 6.28 -28.98
N GLY A 807 -9.17 6.75 -27.85
CA GLY A 807 -8.29 7.93 -27.75
C GLY A 807 -6.86 7.67 -28.23
N ASP A 808 -6.45 6.41 -28.36
CA ASP A 808 -5.23 5.96 -29.02
C ASP A 808 -5.36 6.07 -30.56
N SER A 809 -5.67 7.28 -31.06
CA SER A 809 -5.74 7.56 -32.50
C SER A 809 -4.38 7.39 -33.22
N GLY A 810 -3.32 7.04 -32.49
CA GLY A 810 -2.11 6.41 -33.00
C GLY A 810 -2.07 4.91 -32.77
N ILE A 811 -2.91 4.13 -33.47
CA ILE A 811 -2.72 2.67 -33.55
C ILE A 811 -1.37 2.38 -34.24
N SER A 812 -0.34 2.18 -33.43
CA SER A 812 0.99 1.76 -33.86
C SER A 812 1.44 0.58 -33.01
N GLY A 813 0.73 -0.56 -33.06
CA GLY A 813 1.22 -1.87 -32.61
C GLY A 813 1.80 -1.96 -31.19
N ALA A 814 1.61 -0.95 -30.35
CA ALA A 814 2.06 -0.82 -28.97
C ALA A 814 0.85 -0.84 -28.00
N SER A 815 -0.36 -0.64 -28.52
CA SER A 815 -1.66 -0.87 -27.86
C SER A 815 -1.95 -2.36 -27.60
N PHE A 816 -0.93 -3.17 -27.31
CA PHE A 816 -1.04 -4.61 -27.06
C PHE A 816 -1.67 -4.96 -25.71
N PHE A 817 -2.03 -3.98 -24.88
CA PHE A 817 -2.46 -4.21 -23.51
C PHE A 817 -3.79 -3.53 -23.26
N ALA A 818 -4.87 -4.32 -23.21
CA ALA A 818 -6.09 -3.82 -22.59
C ALA A 818 -5.95 -3.92 -21.07
N GLN A 819 -6.50 -2.93 -20.37
CA GLN A 819 -6.34 -2.76 -18.93
C GLN A 819 -7.63 -3.10 -18.20
N LEU A 820 -7.52 -3.90 -17.14
CA LEU A 820 -8.52 -3.93 -16.08
C LEU A 820 -8.12 -2.88 -15.05
N GLN A 821 -8.89 -1.80 -14.98
CA GLN A 821 -8.77 -0.88 -13.85
C GLN A 821 -9.44 -1.54 -12.64
N ILE A 822 -8.62 -1.99 -11.70
CA ILE A 822 -9.10 -2.75 -10.54
C ILE A 822 -9.62 -1.76 -9.49
N ILE A 823 -10.87 -1.95 -9.04
CA ILE A 823 -11.51 -1.15 -7.96
C ILE A 823 -10.59 -0.99 -6.75
N THR A 824 -9.81 -2.04 -6.42
CA THR A 824 -8.86 -2.02 -5.32
C THR A 824 -7.89 -0.85 -5.41
N GLN A 825 -7.43 -0.51 -6.61
CA GLN A 825 -6.50 0.60 -6.82
C GLN A 825 -7.15 1.98 -6.61
N MET A 826 -8.48 2.11 -6.75
CA MET A 826 -9.19 3.36 -6.47
C MET A 826 -9.38 3.60 -4.97
N ARG A 827 -9.48 2.56 -4.15
CA ARG A 827 -9.65 2.68 -2.68
C ARG A 827 -8.47 3.38 -2.00
N GLY A 828 -7.26 3.16 -2.52
CA GLY A 828 -6.04 3.83 -2.08
C GLY A 828 -5.65 5.05 -2.92
N LEU A 829 -6.52 5.57 -3.79
CA LEU A 829 -6.15 6.59 -4.79
C LEU A 829 -5.63 7.88 -4.16
N HIS A 830 -6.18 8.28 -3.01
CA HIS A 830 -5.69 9.44 -2.25
C HIS A 830 -4.23 9.34 -1.83
N LYS A 831 -3.68 8.13 -1.71
CA LYS A 831 -2.26 7.91 -1.41
C LYS A 831 -1.39 7.94 -2.65
N LYS A 832 -1.99 7.80 -3.84
CA LYS A 832 -1.31 7.83 -5.14
C LYS A 832 -1.19 9.23 -5.71
N PHE A 833 -2.19 10.10 -5.53
CA PHE A 833 -2.19 11.48 -6.04
C PHE A 833 -2.13 12.48 -4.90
N ILE A 834 -0.92 12.96 -4.59
CA ILE A 834 -0.68 13.92 -3.52
C ILE A 834 -0.13 15.20 -4.13
N GLY A 835 -1.01 16.12 -4.56
CA GLY A 835 -0.57 17.39 -5.15
C GLY A 835 0.41 17.22 -6.33
N ASP A 836 1.09 18.30 -6.72
CA ASP A 836 2.10 18.28 -7.78
C ASP A 836 3.43 17.59 -7.35
N VAL A 837 3.39 16.69 -6.36
CA VAL A 837 4.59 15.99 -5.86
C VAL A 837 4.98 14.95 -6.89
N TYR A 838 6.16 15.13 -7.48
CA TYR A 838 6.70 14.32 -8.54
C TYR A 838 7.01 12.89 -8.05
N ASP A 839 6.01 12.03 -7.88
CA ASP A 839 6.23 10.59 -7.83
C ASP A 839 6.03 9.98 -9.23
N GLY A 840 6.58 8.80 -9.48
CA GLY A 840 6.78 8.30 -10.85
C GLY A 840 5.54 7.91 -11.67
N PHE A 841 4.29 8.30 -11.33
CA PHE A 841 3.15 7.42 -11.62
C PHE A 841 1.84 8.00 -12.13
N GLY A 842 1.54 7.69 -13.38
CA GLY A 842 0.18 7.78 -13.91
C GLY A 842 -0.79 6.67 -13.42
N MET A 843 -2.08 6.91 -13.70
CA MET A 843 -3.23 6.03 -13.41
C MET A 843 -3.32 4.75 -14.27
N VAL A 844 -2.41 4.59 -15.22
CA VAL A 844 -2.41 3.50 -16.21
C VAL A 844 -1.30 2.50 -15.92
N HIS A 845 -1.38 1.31 -16.50
CA HIS A 845 -0.47 0.20 -16.15
C HIS A 845 1.01 0.55 -16.25
N ASP A 846 1.43 1.47 -17.14
CA ASP A 846 2.84 1.81 -17.41
C ASP A 846 3.25 3.13 -16.77
N GLY A 847 2.36 3.74 -16.00
CA GLY A 847 2.57 5.02 -15.35
C GLY A 847 2.64 6.22 -16.30
N ARG A 848 2.26 6.11 -17.58
CA ARG A 848 2.18 7.25 -18.53
C ARG A 848 1.00 8.19 -18.15
N GLU A 849 1.03 9.46 -18.55
CA GLU A 849 0.00 10.51 -18.27
C GLU A 849 0.12 11.34 -16.96
N GLU A 850 1.32 11.84 -16.63
CA GLU A 850 1.48 12.80 -15.52
C GLU A 850 2.22 14.11 -15.83
N ARG A 851 2.58 14.43 -17.08
CA ARG A 851 3.48 15.58 -17.27
C ARG A 851 3.47 16.20 -18.67
N GLU A 852 2.66 17.24 -18.89
CA GLU A 852 3.03 18.28 -19.87
C GLU A 852 3.00 19.72 -19.32
N SER A 853 2.60 19.95 -18.06
CA SER A 853 2.77 21.22 -17.34
C SER A 853 2.59 21.01 -15.83
N ASN A 854 3.27 21.79 -14.97
CA ASN A 854 3.27 21.70 -13.50
C ASN A 854 1.92 22.02 -12.81
N GLU A 855 0.79 21.56 -13.37
CA GLU A 855 -0.57 21.75 -12.85
C GLU A 855 -1.48 20.59 -13.30
N HIS A 856 -1.08 19.33 -13.12
CA HIS A 856 -1.87 18.17 -13.57
C HIS A 856 -2.49 17.37 -12.41
N PRO A 857 -3.46 17.93 -11.69
CA PRO A 857 -4.25 17.18 -10.72
C PRO A 857 -5.01 16.05 -11.42
N LEU A 858 -5.54 15.08 -10.67
CA LEU A 858 -6.45 14.01 -11.13
C LEU A 858 -7.50 14.46 -12.18
N GLN A 859 -7.88 15.74 -12.16
CA GLN A 859 -8.70 16.39 -13.17
C GLN A 859 -8.13 16.30 -14.60
N THR A 860 -6.83 16.52 -14.80
CA THR A 860 -6.18 16.43 -16.12
C THR A 860 -6.19 15.00 -16.63
N PHE A 861 -5.78 14.03 -15.79
CA PHE A 861 -5.86 12.61 -16.15
C PHE A 861 -7.26 12.24 -16.65
N LEU A 862 -8.28 12.66 -15.91
CA LEU A 862 -9.67 12.46 -16.32
C LEU A 862 -9.88 13.05 -17.73
N ASN A 863 -9.59 14.34 -17.93
CA ASN A 863 -9.79 15.06 -19.20
C ASN A 863 -9.11 14.42 -20.42
N GLU A 864 -7.88 13.94 -20.24
CA GLU A 864 -7.03 13.45 -21.34
C GLU A 864 -7.30 11.97 -21.65
N PHE A 865 -7.53 11.15 -20.63
CA PHE A 865 -7.70 9.70 -20.80
C PHE A 865 -9.16 9.30 -21.09
N PHE A 866 -10.14 10.06 -20.59
CA PHE A 866 -11.56 9.77 -20.78
C PHE A 866 -12.32 10.86 -21.57
N PRO A 867 -11.80 11.39 -22.70
CA PRO A 867 -12.41 12.53 -23.38
C PRO A 867 -13.83 12.22 -23.86
N GLU A 868 -14.11 10.99 -24.27
CA GLU A 868 -15.45 10.56 -24.71
C GLU A 868 -16.47 10.51 -23.55
N ILE A 869 -16.04 10.13 -22.34
CA ILE A 869 -16.89 10.15 -21.13
C ILE A 869 -17.06 11.59 -20.65
N ILE A 870 -16.01 12.40 -20.78
CA ILE A 870 -15.94 13.73 -20.17
C ILE A 870 -16.54 14.84 -21.02
N THR A 871 -16.66 14.65 -22.34
CA THR A 871 -17.45 15.55 -23.19
C THR A 871 -18.93 15.66 -22.74
N GLY A 872 -19.40 14.72 -21.91
CA GLY A 872 -20.72 14.71 -21.30
C GLY A 872 -20.82 15.35 -19.90
N ILE A 873 -19.71 15.76 -19.27
CA ILE A 873 -19.71 16.34 -17.90
C ILE A 873 -19.18 17.78 -17.89
N SER A 874 -19.73 18.62 -17.02
CA SER A 874 -19.28 20.01 -16.85
C SER A 874 -17.95 20.10 -16.09
N PRO A 875 -17.19 21.20 -16.19
CA PRO A 875 -15.98 21.40 -15.38
C PRO A 875 -16.23 21.36 -13.86
N GLU A 876 -17.45 21.70 -13.42
CA GLU A 876 -17.86 21.56 -12.02
C GLU A 876 -18.04 20.10 -11.63
N GLN A 877 -18.72 19.30 -12.47
CA GLN A 877 -18.87 17.86 -12.27
C GLN A 877 -17.51 17.12 -12.28
N GLN A 878 -16.52 17.62 -13.02
CA GLN A 878 -15.15 17.10 -12.96
C GLN A 878 -14.49 17.35 -11.60
N LEU A 879 -14.59 18.57 -11.06
CA LEU A 879 -14.04 18.90 -9.74
C LEU A 879 -14.73 18.09 -8.64
N ASP A 880 -16.05 17.91 -8.77
CA ASP A 880 -16.83 17.07 -7.88
C ASP A 880 -16.35 15.60 -7.98
N MET A 881 -16.14 15.06 -9.19
CA MET A 881 -15.57 13.72 -9.41
C MET A 881 -14.20 13.54 -8.75
N VAL A 882 -13.29 14.51 -8.89
CA VAL A 882 -11.97 14.48 -8.25
C VAL A 882 -12.11 14.38 -6.73
N ALA A 883 -13.02 15.17 -6.15
CA ALA A 883 -13.29 15.10 -4.72
C ALA A 883 -13.82 13.72 -4.28
N ALA A 884 -14.68 13.09 -5.09
CA ALA A 884 -15.21 11.75 -4.82
C ALA A 884 -14.16 10.64 -4.95
N LEU A 885 -13.26 10.75 -5.93
CA LEU A 885 -12.18 9.79 -6.17
C LEU A 885 -11.09 9.88 -5.08
N ASN A 886 -10.78 11.07 -4.58
CA ASN A 886 -9.91 11.21 -3.41
C ASN A 886 -10.58 10.64 -2.14
N ALA A 887 -11.87 10.94 -1.96
CA ALA A 887 -12.68 10.36 -0.90
C ALA A 887 -13.31 9.01 -1.34
N PHE A 888 -12.60 8.20 -2.14
CA PHE A 888 -13.13 6.89 -2.52
C PHE A 888 -13.18 5.99 -1.28
N PRO A 889 -14.29 5.27 -1.04
CA PRO A 889 -14.45 4.47 0.18
C PRO A 889 -13.38 3.38 0.31
N SER A 890 -12.72 3.30 1.47
CA SER A 890 -11.92 2.14 1.83
C SER A 890 -12.82 1.00 2.35
N ASN A 891 -12.24 -0.12 2.81
CA ASN A 891 -12.99 -1.24 3.37
C ASN A 891 -13.35 -1.02 4.86
N VAL A 892 -13.02 0.14 5.44
CA VAL A 892 -13.14 0.41 6.88
C VAL A 892 -13.68 1.83 7.10
N MET A 893 -14.71 2.00 7.93
CA MET A 893 -15.26 3.32 8.23
C MET A 893 -14.29 4.18 9.01
N ASN A 894 -14.34 5.50 8.79
CA ASN A 894 -13.50 6.46 9.50
C ASN A 894 -13.78 6.57 11.01
N VAL A 895 -14.90 6.03 11.51
CA VAL A 895 -15.10 5.94 12.96
C VAL A 895 -14.16 4.92 13.62
N VAL A 896 -13.71 3.90 12.90
CA VAL A 896 -12.82 2.85 13.44
C VAL A 896 -11.48 3.47 13.83
N GLY A 897 -10.96 3.05 14.98
CA GLY A 897 -9.74 3.60 15.58
C GLY A 897 -10.00 4.81 16.48
N TRP A 898 -11.15 5.50 16.36
CA TRP A 898 -11.39 6.71 17.14
C TRP A 898 -11.40 6.43 18.65
N GLN A 899 -10.59 7.19 19.38
CA GLN A 899 -10.45 7.08 20.83
C GLN A 899 -11.00 8.31 21.57
N VAL A 900 -11.66 8.07 22.70
CA VAL A 900 -12.16 9.10 23.60
C VAL A 900 -11.86 8.70 25.05
N GLN A 901 -11.07 9.48 25.76
CA GLN A 901 -10.70 9.22 27.15
C GLN A 901 -11.61 9.96 28.15
N ILE A 902 -11.99 9.27 29.22
CA ILE A 902 -12.65 9.84 30.40
C ILE A 902 -11.74 9.65 31.62
N ASP A 903 -11.39 10.75 32.28
CA ASP A 903 -10.70 10.75 33.56
C ASP A 903 -11.62 11.18 34.72
N TYR A 904 -11.31 10.72 35.93
CA TYR A 904 -11.95 11.22 37.15
C TYR A 904 -11.72 12.74 37.34
N PRO A 905 -12.69 13.54 37.86
CA PRO A 905 -13.97 13.16 38.47
C PRO A 905 -15.18 13.08 37.53
N ALA A 906 -15.07 13.55 36.28
CA ALA A 906 -16.21 13.57 35.37
C ALA A 906 -15.79 13.78 33.93
N ALA A 907 -16.54 13.14 33.03
CA ALA A 907 -16.50 13.46 31.60
C ALA A 907 -17.02 14.88 31.33
N SER A 908 -16.32 15.62 30.48
CA SER A 908 -16.83 16.90 29.98
C SER A 908 -18.03 16.68 29.06
N ALA A 909 -18.84 17.72 28.85
CA ALA A 909 -19.98 17.64 27.94
C ALA A 909 -19.55 17.36 26.48
N SER A 910 -18.36 17.81 26.07
CA SER A 910 -17.81 17.52 24.74
C SER A 910 -17.40 16.06 24.61
N VAL A 911 -16.72 15.49 25.61
CA VAL A 911 -16.32 14.08 25.64
C VAL A 911 -17.54 13.16 25.56
N LEU A 912 -18.63 13.50 26.26
CA LEU A 912 -19.87 12.72 26.14
C LEU A 912 -20.50 12.86 24.75
N ALA A 913 -20.48 14.04 24.14
CA ALA A 913 -20.99 14.25 22.78
C ALA A 913 -20.17 13.46 21.74
N ASP A 914 -18.87 13.32 21.93
CA ASP A 914 -18.00 12.50 21.08
C ASP A 914 -18.42 11.01 21.16
N ILE A 915 -18.63 10.50 22.38
CA ILE A 915 -19.16 9.13 22.57
C ILE A 915 -20.57 8.99 21.95
N ASP A 916 -21.40 10.04 21.97
CA ASP A 916 -22.72 10.02 21.32
C ASP A 916 -22.60 9.81 19.80
N VAL A 917 -21.63 10.46 19.15
CA VAL A 917 -21.34 10.27 17.72
C VAL A 917 -20.86 8.84 17.46
N MET A 918 -19.94 8.34 18.30
CA MET A 918 -19.43 6.97 18.20
C MET A 918 -20.57 5.95 18.26
N VAL A 919 -21.47 6.11 19.24
CA VAL A 919 -22.65 5.24 19.41
C VAL A 919 -23.65 5.38 18.26
N ALA A 920 -23.79 6.57 17.67
CA ALA A 920 -24.62 6.75 16.49
C ALA A 920 -24.14 5.92 15.28
N GLN A 921 -22.82 5.73 15.14
CA GLN A 921 -22.22 4.86 14.12
C GLN A 921 -22.41 3.37 14.46
N TYR A 922 -22.28 2.98 15.73
CA TYR A 922 -22.59 1.61 16.19
C TYR A 922 -24.04 1.20 15.88
N LEU A 923 -25.01 2.11 16.00
CA LEU A 923 -26.43 1.83 15.79
C LEU A 923 -26.85 1.68 14.31
N LYS A 924 -25.92 1.86 13.37
CA LYS A 924 -26.21 1.69 11.94
C LYS A 924 -26.50 0.22 11.61
N THR A 925 -27.12 -0.03 10.47
CA THR A 925 -27.46 -1.40 10.02
C THR A 925 -27.03 -1.58 8.57
N PRO A 926 -25.98 -2.39 8.28
CA PRO A 926 -25.08 -3.02 9.25
C PRO A 926 -24.33 -1.99 10.11
N SER A 927 -23.87 -2.41 11.29
CA SER A 927 -23.13 -1.52 12.21
C SER A 927 -21.81 -1.05 11.59
N HIS A 928 -21.43 0.21 11.84
CA HIS A 928 -20.20 0.79 11.32
C HIS A 928 -18.96 0.48 12.17
N CYS A 929 -19.16 0.14 13.45
CA CYS A 929 -18.10 -0.22 14.38
C CYS A 929 -18.69 -0.96 15.59
N ASP A 930 -17.87 -1.71 16.31
CA ASP A 930 -18.13 -2.03 17.70
C ASP A 930 -17.50 -0.97 18.61
N ILE A 931 -17.94 -0.92 19.87
CA ILE A 931 -17.40 0.03 20.86
C ILE A 931 -16.91 -0.74 22.08
N VAL A 932 -15.65 -0.52 22.42
CA VAL A 932 -15.03 -1.06 23.63
C VAL A 932 -14.63 0.08 24.57
N ALA A 933 -14.46 -0.23 25.85
CA ALA A 933 -13.82 0.67 26.80
C ALA A 933 -12.84 -0.12 27.67
N LYS A 934 -11.56 0.29 27.71
CA LYS A 934 -10.54 -0.34 28.56
C LYS A 934 -9.85 0.71 29.44
N GLY A 935 -9.48 0.35 30.66
CA GLY A 935 -8.80 1.26 31.58
C GLY A 935 -8.83 0.78 33.02
N VAL A 936 -8.71 1.72 33.96
CA VAL A 936 -8.74 1.45 35.41
C VAL A 936 -10.05 2.00 35.98
N VAL A 937 -10.84 1.13 36.61
CA VAL A 937 -12.12 1.47 37.25
C VAL A 937 -12.15 0.90 38.67
N GLY A 938 -12.33 1.77 39.66
CA GLY A 938 -12.25 1.39 41.08
C GLY A 938 -10.86 0.91 41.48
N GLY A 939 -9.80 1.38 40.81
CA GLY A 939 -8.42 0.93 41.02
C GLY A 939 -8.09 -0.46 40.46
N VAL A 940 -8.92 -1.02 39.58
CA VAL A 940 -8.66 -2.32 38.93
C VAL A 940 -8.78 -2.17 37.40
N HIS A 941 -7.94 -2.89 36.66
CA HIS A 941 -8.07 -2.98 35.20
C HIS A 941 -9.41 -3.60 34.82
N ARG A 942 -10.10 -2.95 33.88
CA ARG A 942 -11.40 -3.39 33.37
C ARG A 942 -11.49 -3.22 31.87
N GLY A 943 -12.08 -4.21 31.23
CA GLY A 943 -12.57 -4.20 29.86
C GLY A 943 -14.10 -4.18 29.79
N TYR A 944 -14.62 -3.51 28.76
CA TYR A 944 -16.05 -3.41 28.50
C TYR A 944 -16.33 -3.46 27.00
N TRP A 945 -17.44 -4.09 26.63
CA TRP A 945 -17.95 -4.14 25.25
C TRP A 945 -19.41 -3.68 25.20
N LEU A 946 -19.72 -2.73 24.32
CA LEU A 946 -21.09 -2.24 24.14
C LEU A 946 -21.97 -3.31 23.49
N THR A 947 -23.02 -3.74 24.18
CA THR A 947 -23.92 -4.80 23.70
C THR A 947 -25.26 -4.26 23.20
N GLY A 948 -25.59 -3.00 23.50
CA GLY A 948 -26.79 -2.37 22.97
C GLY A 948 -27.25 -1.13 23.73
N ILE A 949 -28.45 -0.67 23.37
CA ILE A 949 -29.14 0.43 24.05
C ILE A 949 -30.50 -0.06 24.55
N ASN A 950 -30.66 -0.06 25.88
CA ASN A 950 -31.88 -0.50 26.55
C ASN A 950 -32.48 0.66 27.36
N ASN A 951 -33.75 0.98 27.10
CA ASN A 951 -34.45 2.13 27.70
C ASN A 951 -33.69 3.46 27.55
N GLY A 952 -32.97 3.65 26.45
CA GLY A 952 -32.15 4.84 26.20
C GLY A 952 -30.85 4.91 27.01
N GLN A 953 -30.45 3.81 27.67
CA GLN A 953 -29.15 3.67 28.34
C GLN A 953 -28.25 2.75 27.52
N ARG A 954 -26.98 3.10 27.39
CA ARG A 954 -25.95 2.28 26.73
C ARG A 954 -25.50 1.21 27.70
N GLU A 955 -25.68 -0.04 27.34
CA GLU A 955 -25.34 -1.20 28.17
C GLU A 955 -24.05 -1.85 27.67
N PHE A 956 -23.08 -1.92 28.56
CA PHE A 956 -21.79 -2.57 28.35
C PHE A 956 -21.76 -3.88 29.13
N LEU A 957 -21.29 -4.94 28.49
CA LEU A 957 -20.84 -6.15 29.18
C LEU A 957 -19.40 -5.91 29.64
N SER A 958 -19.13 -6.13 30.93
CA SER A 958 -17.77 -6.09 31.48
C SER A 958 -17.06 -7.42 31.28
N ASP A 959 -15.73 -7.36 31.36
CA ASP A 959 -14.80 -8.49 31.44
C ASP A 959 -14.96 -9.40 32.66
N ILE A 960 -15.91 -9.11 33.56
CA ILE A 960 -16.32 -10.01 34.66
C ILE A 960 -17.76 -10.52 34.50
N GLY A 961 -18.39 -10.25 33.36
CA GLY A 961 -19.73 -10.74 33.00
C GLY A 961 -20.89 -9.90 33.55
N ALA A 962 -20.61 -8.75 34.18
CA ALA A 962 -21.66 -7.82 34.63
C ALA A 962 -22.10 -6.90 33.49
N VAL A 963 -23.41 -6.72 33.33
CA VAL A 963 -23.99 -5.72 32.42
C VAL A 963 -24.20 -4.41 33.18
N GLU A 964 -23.57 -3.34 32.72
CA GLU A 964 -23.58 -2.03 33.37
C GLU A 964 -23.91 -0.92 32.36
N THR A 965 -24.49 0.18 32.84
CA THR A 965 -24.71 1.33 31.96
C THR A 965 -23.47 2.21 31.89
N GLN A 966 -23.23 2.89 30.76
CA GLN A 966 -22.13 3.87 30.64
C GLN A 966 -22.14 4.87 31.80
N SER A 967 -23.31 5.37 32.19
CA SER A 967 -23.45 6.32 33.30
C SER A 967 -23.07 5.71 34.65
N ALA A 968 -23.33 4.42 34.88
CA ALA A 968 -22.92 3.73 36.09
C ALA A 968 -21.40 3.54 36.14
N ILE A 969 -20.79 3.12 35.02
CA ILE A 969 -19.34 2.96 34.90
C ILE A 969 -18.63 4.29 35.17
N VAL A 970 -19.02 5.37 34.49
CA VAL A 970 -18.43 6.71 34.69
C VAL A 970 -18.62 7.22 36.12
N ALA A 971 -19.77 6.95 36.75
CA ALA A 971 -20.01 7.33 38.14
C ALA A 971 -19.19 6.51 39.16
N SER A 972 -18.65 5.36 38.76
CA SER A 972 -17.85 4.49 39.61
C SER A 972 -16.37 4.89 39.66
N LEU A 973 -15.91 5.73 38.73
CA LEU A 973 -14.52 6.21 38.69
C LEU A 973 -14.12 6.90 40.00
N GLN A 974 -12.90 6.65 40.44
CA GLN A 974 -12.24 7.18 41.63
C GLN A 974 -11.02 8.03 41.24
N PRO A 975 -10.45 8.86 42.15
CA PRO A 975 -9.23 9.61 41.86
C PRO A 975 -8.10 8.70 41.36
N GLY A 976 -7.61 8.95 40.15
CA GLY A 976 -6.59 8.12 39.49
C GLY A 976 -7.14 7.11 38.49
N ASP A 977 -8.45 6.90 38.42
CA ASP A 977 -9.08 6.08 37.39
C ASP A 977 -9.15 6.80 36.04
N SER A 978 -9.07 6.04 34.95
CA SER A 978 -9.23 6.51 33.57
C SER A 978 -9.84 5.40 32.71
N LEU A 979 -10.67 5.77 31.74
CA LEU A 979 -11.32 4.82 30.84
C LEU A 979 -11.24 5.33 29.40
N LEU A 980 -10.71 4.50 28.51
CA LEU A 980 -10.50 4.81 27.11
C LEU A 980 -11.55 4.10 26.27
N PHE A 981 -12.49 4.85 25.70
CA PHE A 981 -13.45 4.35 24.72
C PHE A 981 -12.77 4.27 23.36
N THR A 982 -12.98 3.19 22.63
CA THR A 982 -12.44 3.03 21.28
C THR A 982 -13.49 2.40 20.38
N ALA A 983 -13.71 3.02 19.22
CA ALA A 983 -14.46 2.38 18.14
C ALA A 983 -13.55 1.39 17.41
N VAL A 984 -13.96 0.13 17.35
CA VAL A 984 -13.19 -0.97 16.75
C VAL A 984 -13.94 -1.54 15.55
N PRO A 985 -13.29 -2.32 14.67
CA PRO A 985 -13.97 -2.91 13.53
C PRO A 985 -15.20 -3.73 13.97
N PRO A 986 -16.30 -3.73 13.18
CA PRO A 986 -17.48 -4.53 13.49
C PRO A 986 -17.15 -6.02 13.67
N GLY A 987 -17.63 -6.63 14.76
CA GLY A 987 -17.36 -8.03 15.11
C GLY A 987 -16.13 -8.21 16.01
N SER A 988 -15.25 -7.22 16.11
CA SER A 988 -14.04 -7.30 16.96
C SER A 988 -14.28 -6.87 18.41
N GLY A 989 -15.47 -6.37 18.75
CA GLY A 989 -15.76 -5.76 20.04
C GLY A 989 -15.64 -6.70 21.23
N LYS A 990 -16.11 -7.94 21.10
CA LYS A 990 -15.98 -8.96 22.16
C LYS A 990 -14.51 -9.27 22.41
N ARG A 991 -13.77 -9.61 21.34
CA ARG A 991 -12.34 -9.92 21.40
C ARG A 991 -11.53 -8.81 22.05
N ILE A 992 -11.59 -7.60 21.49
CA ILE A 992 -10.76 -6.49 22.00
C ILE A 992 -11.21 -6.07 23.40
N GLY A 993 -12.52 -6.11 23.67
CA GLY A 993 -13.12 -5.52 24.85
C GLY A 993 -13.01 -6.37 26.11
N ILE A 994 -13.30 -7.67 26.04
CA ILE A 994 -13.61 -8.48 27.22
C ILE A 994 -13.16 -9.94 27.19
N ASP A 995 -12.65 -10.45 26.06
CA ASP A 995 -12.33 -11.87 25.86
C ASP A 995 -11.23 -11.97 24.78
N GLN A 996 -10.00 -11.64 25.18
CA GLN A 996 -8.92 -11.28 24.27
C GLN A 996 -8.40 -12.43 23.40
N ASP A 997 -8.38 -13.64 23.95
CA ASP A 997 -7.95 -14.90 23.32
C ASP A 997 -9.11 -15.75 22.79
N THR A 998 -10.36 -15.28 22.95
CA THR A 998 -11.56 -15.86 22.35
C THR A 998 -11.89 -17.27 22.85
N ASP A 999 -11.35 -17.67 24.00
CA ASP A 999 -11.58 -18.99 24.60
C ASP A 999 -12.96 -19.09 25.32
N GLY A 1000 -13.65 -17.95 25.46
CA GLY A 1000 -14.97 -17.84 26.08
C GLY A 1000 -14.95 -17.56 27.59
N LEU A 1001 -13.78 -17.53 28.22
CA LEU A 1001 -13.55 -16.92 29.52
C LEU A 1001 -13.34 -15.42 29.32
N LEU A 1002 -13.85 -14.62 30.25
CA LEU A 1002 -13.74 -13.17 30.14
C LEU A 1002 -12.47 -12.70 30.85
N ASP A 1003 -11.77 -11.69 30.30
CA ASP A 1003 -10.43 -11.26 30.72
C ASP A 1003 -10.30 -11.07 32.25
N GLY A 1004 -11.34 -10.56 32.91
CA GLY A 1004 -11.34 -10.25 34.34
C GLY A 1004 -11.60 -11.47 35.25
N ASN A 1005 -12.05 -12.58 34.68
CA ASN A 1005 -12.29 -13.87 35.34
C ASN A 1005 -11.26 -14.93 34.92
N ASP A 1006 -10.46 -14.65 33.90
CA ASP A 1006 -9.47 -15.54 33.33
C ASP A 1006 -8.12 -15.35 34.05
N PRO A 1007 -7.50 -16.44 34.58
CA PRO A 1007 -6.15 -16.37 35.14
C PRO A 1007 -5.05 -16.11 34.11
N ALA A 1008 -5.30 -16.40 32.83
CA ALA A 1008 -4.38 -16.30 31.71
C ALA A 1008 -5.03 -15.67 30.44
N PRO A 1009 -5.59 -14.43 30.51
CA PRO A 1009 -6.41 -13.78 29.47
C PRO A 1009 -5.65 -13.39 28.18
N GLN A 1010 -4.45 -13.89 28.04
CA GLN A 1010 -3.47 -13.56 27.01
C GLN A 1010 -2.66 -14.81 26.67
N HIS A 1011 -3.24 -15.98 26.90
CA HIS A 1011 -2.66 -17.28 26.59
C HIS A 1011 -3.61 -17.98 25.64
N ASP A 1012 -3.07 -18.55 24.57
CA ASP A 1012 -3.86 -19.46 23.75
C ASP A 1012 -4.08 -20.72 24.60
N ASN A 1013 -5.27 -20.85 25.18
CA ASN A 1013 -5.64 -21.99 26.03
C ASN A 1013 -5.86 -23.27 25.21
N THR A 1014 -5.59 -23.23 23.90
CA THR A 1014 -5.46 -24.41 23.05
C THR A 1014 -4.47 -25.40 23.68
N GLY A 1015 -4.99 -26.54 24.11
CA GLY A 1015 -4.26 -27.60 24.79
C GLY A 1015 -4.19 -27.48 26.32
N ASP A 1016 -4.58 -26.36 26.93
CA ASP A 1016 -4.63 -26.13 28.39
C ASP A 1016 -6.05 -26.44 28.90
N PHE A 1017 -6.28 -27.68 29.30
CA PHE A 1017 -7.60 -28.16 29.67
C PHE A 1017 -8.01 -27.86 31.11
N ASP A 1018 -7.06 -27.56 31.99
CA ASP A 1018 -7.34 -27.17 33.37
C ASP A 1018 -7.24 -25.67 33.65
N LEU A 1019 -6.89 -24.90 32.61
CA LEU A 1019 -6.93 -23.45 32.51
C LEU A 1019 -6.05 -22.79 33.57
N ASP A 1020 -4.89 -23.39 33.82
CA ASP A 1020 -3.91 -22.86 34.77
C ASP A 1020 -2.82 -21.99 34.11
N GLY A 1021 -2.89 -21.85 32.78
CA GLY A 1021 -2.08 -20.96 31.96
C GLY A 1021 -0.79 -21.61 31.44
N ASP A 1022 -0.67 -22.94 31.51
CA ASP A 1022 0.36 -23.70 30.82
C ASP A 1022 -0.22 -24.99 30.20
N VAL A 1023 0.54 -25.61 29.29
CA VAL A 1023 0.18 -26.93 28.74
C VAL A 1023 1.18 -27.96 29.25
N ASP A 1024 0.71 -28.83 30.15
CA ASP A 1024 1.56 -29.77 30.85
C ASP A 1024 1.05 -31.23 30.82
N LEU A 1025 1.57 -32.06 31.73
CA LEU A 1025 1.19 -33.48 31.80
C LEU A 1025 -0.24 -33.72 32.32
N ALA A 1026 -0.83 -32.76 33.03
CA ALA A 1026 -2.21 -32.77 33.48
C ALA A 1026 -3.17 -32.69 32.27
N ASP A 1027 -2.84 -31.85 31.29
CA ASP A 1027 -3.63 -31.64 30.07
C ASP A 1027 -3.58 -32.81 29.11
N HIS A 1028 -2.41 -33.44 28.98
CA HIS A 1028 -2.20 -34.54 28.06
C HIS A 1028 -3.21 -35.68 28.28
N ALA A 1029 -3.59 -35.96 29.54
CA ALA A 1029 -4.58 -36.99 29.85
C ALA A 1029 -5.99 -36.62 29.38
N ARG A 1030 -6.30 -35.32 29.28
CA ARG A 1030 -7.57 -34.78 28.83
C ARG A 1030 -7.62 -34.70 27.29
N LEU A 1031 -6.53 -34.23 26.68
CA LEU A 1031 -6.35 -34.22 25.23
C LEU A 1031 -6.59 -35.62 24.63
N GLN A 1032 -5.98 -36.66 25.22
CA GLN A 1032 -6.18 -38.06 24.79
C GLN A 1032 -7.65 -38.54 24.87
N GLN A 1033 -8.46 -37.97 25.77
CA GLN A 1033 -9.89 -38.30 25.88
C GLN A 1033 -10.72 -37.62 24.80
N CYS A 1034 -10.20 -36.55 24.21
CA CYS A 1034 -10.83 -35.77 23.16
C CYS A 1034 -10.53 -36.29 21.76
N PHE A 1035 -9.50 -37.13 21.57
CA PHE A 1035 -9.17 -37.73 20.28
C PHE A 1035 -10.39 -38.36 19.60
N THR A 1036 -10.78 -37.83 18.45
CA THR A 1036 -11.88 -38.32 17.63
C THR A 1036 -11.38 -38.98 16.34
N THR A 1037 -12.29 -39.30 15.43
CA THR A 1037 -11.91 -39.86 14.11
C THR A 1037 -11.81 -38.70 13.14
N PRO A 1038 -10.76 -38.61 12.31
CA PRO A 1038 -10.59 -37.51 11.37
C PRO A 1038 -11.84 -37.26 10.51
N GLY A 1039 -12.30 -36.01 10.42
CA GLY A 1039 -13.49 -35.54 9.73
C GLY A 1039 -14.79 -35.56 10.54
N SER A 1040 -14.73 -35.57 11.88
CA SER A 1040 -15.89 -35.60 12.77
C SER A 1040 -16.40 -34.19 13.11
N LEU A 1041 -17.31 -33.63 12.31
CA LEU A 1041 -17.87 -32.25 12.42
C LEU A 1041 -18.62 -31.85 13.73
N THR A 1042 -18.51 -32.60 14.82
CA THR A 1042 -19.11 -32.24 16.11
C THR A 1042 -18.21 -32.67 17.27
N LEU A 1043 -17.51 -31.70 17.86
CA LEU A 1043 -16.75 -31.84 19.10
C LEU A 1043 -17.63 -31.51 20.33
N PRO A 1044 -17.46 -32.23 21.46
CA PRO A 1044 -17.96 -31.78 22.75
C PRO A 1044 -17.26 -30.48 23.17
N SER A 1045 -17.98 -29.57 23.83
CA SER A 1045 -17.42 -28.28 24.30
C SER A 1045 -16.20 -28.45 25.22
N GLU A 1046 -16.15 -29.53 26.01
CA GLU A 1046 -15.00 -29.84 26.85
C GLU A 1046 -13.74 -30.29 26.09
N CYS A 1047 -13.83 -30.40 24.76
CA CYS A 1047 -12.78 -30.82 23.85
C CYS A 1047 -12.41 -29.76 22.81
N GLU A 1048 -13.06 -28.59 22.83
CA GLU A 1048 -12.77 -27.50 21.89
C GLU A 1048 -11.33 -26.99 22.04
N LEU A 1049 -10.80 -26.93 23.28
CA LEU A 1049 -9.40 -26.60 23.53
C LEU A 1049 -8.42 -27.63 22.94
N GLY A 1050 -8.89 -28.82 22.58
CA GLY A 1050 -8.06 -29.85 21.94
C GLY A 1050 -8.01 -29.76 20.43
N ASP A 1051 -8.90 -28.98 19.79
CA ASP A 1051 -9.02 -28.80 18.33
C ASP A 1051 -8.13 -27.62 17.91
N ALA A 1052 -6.84 -27.83 18.03
CA ALA A 1052 -5.83 -26.79 17.89
C ALA A 1052 -5.69 -26.28 16.44
N ASN A 1053 -6.08 -27.10 15.46
CA ASN A 1053 -6.03 -26.73 14.06
C ASN A 1053 -7.36 -26.16 13.53
N GLU A 1054 -8.40 -26.10 14.38
CA GLU A 1054 -9.76 -25.63 14.12
C GLU A 1054 -10.48 -26.35 12.97
N ASP A 1055 -10.15 -27.61 12.70
CA ASP A 1055 -10.78 -28.41 11.63
C ASP A 1055 -12.09 -29.10 12.06
N GLY A 1056 -12.46 -28.91 13.32
CA GLY A 1056 -13.69 -29.42 13.92
C GLY A 1056 -13.53 -30.81 14.49
N ASP A 1057 -12.30 -31.33 14.61
CA ASP A 1057 -12.00 -32.59 15.27
C ASP A 1057 -10.75 -32.49 16.18
N VAL A 1058 -10.32 -33.61 16.75
CA VAL A 1058 -9.16 -33.63 17.67
C VAL A 1058 -8.41 -34.89 17.31
N ASP A 1059 -7.24 -34.75 16.72
CA ASP A 1059 -6.45 -35.85 16.26
C ASP A 1059 -4.93 -35.62 16.48
N LEU A 1060 -4.11 -36.33 15.70
CA LEU A 1060 -2.66 -36.22 15.84
C LEU A 1060 -2.13 -34.87 15.32
N ALA A 1061 -2.81 -34.26 14.33
CA ALA A 1061 -2.47 -32.94 13.84
C ALA A 1061 -2.65 -31.89 14.94
N ASP A 1062 -3.70 -31.98 15.76
CA ASP A 1062 -3.87 -31.09 16.91
C ASP A 1062 -2.82 -31.30 17.98
N TYR A 1063 -2.42 -32.55 18.20
CA TYR A 1063 -1.33 -32.84 19.13
C TYR A 1063 0.01 -32.24 18.65
N GLU A 1064 0.29 -32.34 17.35
CA GLU A 1064 1.46 -31.71 16.73
C GLU A 1064 1.36 -30.16 16.81
N GLU A 1065 0.15 -29.62 16.69
CA GLU A 1065 -0.12 -28.19 16.78
C GLU A 1065 0.01 -27.64 18.21
N ILE A 1066 -0.54 -28.33 19.22
CA ILE A 1066 -0.36 -27.98 20.63
C ILE A 1066 1.13 -28.03 20.99
N GLN A 1067 1.87 -29.01 20.46
CA GLN A 1067 3.32 -29.04 20.61
C GLN A 1067 4.00 -27.85 19.93
N TYR A 1068 3.51 -27.40 18.78
CA TYR A 1068 4.04 -26.24 18.08
C TYR A 1068 3.73 -24.93 18.84
N LEU A 1069 2.52 -24.77 19.36
CA LEU A 1069 2.06 -23.60 20.11
C LEU A 1069 2.79 -23.43 21.45
N HIS A 1070 3.17 -24.53 22.11
CA HIS A 1070 3.73 -24.51 23.48
C HIS A 1070 5.20 -24.95 23.57
N ALA A 1071 5.93 -25.03 22.45
CA ALA A 1071 7.32 -25.46 22.44
C ALA A 1071 8.30 -24.41 22.99
N GLY A 1072 8.43 -24.34 24.32
CA GLY A 1072 9.70 -24.01 25.02
C GLY A 1072 10.68 -25.21 25.00
N PRO A 1073 11.99 -25.04 25.28
CA PRO A 1073 13.00 -26.05 24.97
C PRO A 1073 12.74 -27.35 25.74
N THR A 1074 12.65 -28.44 24.99
CA THR A 1074 12.50 -29.86 25.42
C THR A 1074 13.06 -30.24 26.78
#